data_AF-A0A2C5X2U6-F1
#
_entry.id   AF-A0A2C5X2U6-F1
#
_cell.length_a   1.000
_cell.length_b   1.000
_cell.length_c   1.000
_cell.angle_alpha   90.00
_cell.angle_beta   90.00
_cell.angle_gamma   90.00
#
_symmetry.space_group_name_H-M   'P 1'
#
loop_
_entity.id
_entity.type
_entity.pdbx_description
1 polymer ?
#
loop_
_entity_poly.entity_id
_entity_poly.type
_entity_poly.pdbx_seq_one_letter_code
_entity_poly.pdbx_strand_id
1 'polypeptide(L)'
;MATTPSNRLKLTPSNSPYLNLKPSRSPLRGRPSITTTDPIVQSRITLQRVVGTTCTSATGFDSVQSSFAYVAGGAAVVVNVDPNQKQRYACRYNQRFYRARPTAIPIYSVSTQSSNVVNSPISTPKANDSRNRVSSGLRESGFGFSEYSESSKTWTSRERIKAASCLSLSRDGRFLAVGEAGYAPRVLIFGLQECSSDTPLVSISEHSFGVRAVAWSHDTRFLASLGAINDGFLYLWKVDSRTGAAKLFQQNRCTSSVKDMVWMGNNLITLGVRHVKSWKVEDSNSSSPVKTRFTNDNTFSSPVQPQKTLPGRNVLLGSLIDSTFTCAAVVDDSRTIICSEAGDVCLLDDDGKQMKLQRVLRLEFSISSITIRDLTAYVSGKAGQFVTLDVAKVVDFQDDSILESTQAPNGIVAMGFLRNNFVTIDFNRSIEIWHRDYLPGQMKDDPSRILIPGHDEAIVGVQTLPQPNLHAADFMTWSGSGKMIQWDLDGQIKSTFDVPIENVPTGSDLDPENQLTVVRADSSGNLIVTGDRIGVLRVVDLKTGEWLLDTKAHASEVQDITIYDDKKTSKLIVATCGRDRTAQLFHRAENGAIRHFQTLEFAAKVVQILIPSDEKILTCSLDRTLQIYDLVPRNSDCDDLAAVPSRVLSLKASPTSMVMNSDSKNQSVFVSLLDRSICQYDISAGRLQNSFKCYDESGAESAVLERLLLDQTAGREQERLLGISNTDKSVRVYDAQTGSFLGREWGHTEAINGLALLNTDDCDLKAATVASDGTLMLWSVDTQDGSASSTSRDSSPPKESGAASRPPLRRVLSKAELAEYQKPTVASAGRRSPPRTLTRRTSRQFLTTPTIKTPQSQISASEPIIETTPSRKGGSIICRDTSPPLSPRRRVLHRPSLPALNTASQKKPPQNMKGFGSLNMATEQACRTLRAYRKKLASTEPINQATLEELDQELRLTVSALSNRAIRSKAMNESMLSGLLDEYSERLVSMLDEKLRLSFPQRSDGSQDSGFLSSEDSVRPRTSSGETSSTLR
;
A
#
# COMPACT_ATOMS: atom_id res chain seq x y z
N MET A 1 -40.94 76.13 4.24
CA MET A 1 -40.72 76.75 5.57
C MET A 1 -40.17 75.69 6.54
N ALA A 2 -39.90 76.12 7.77
CA ALA A 2 -39.61 75.39 9.02
C ALA A 2 -40.32 74.01 9.19
N THR A 3 -39.84 73.03 10.00
CA THR A 3 -38.64 72.99 10.88
C THR A 3 -38.18 71.55 11.21
N THR A 4 -36.94 71.42 11.72
CA THR A 4 -36.36 70.29 12.50
C THR A 4 -36.99 70.16 13.91
N PRO A 5 -36.61 69.26 14.87
CA PRO A 5 -35.47 68.31 14.97
C PRO A 5 -35.90 66.89 15.50
N SER A 6 -35.09 66.09 16.24
CA SER A 6 -33.88 65.33 15.84
C SER A 6 -33.37 64.39 16.98
N ASN A 7 -32.56 63.38 16.64
CA ASN A 7 -31.45 62.79 17.45
C ASN A 7 -31.68 61.86 18.69
N ARG A 8 -31.04 60.68 18.60
CA ARG A 8 -30.12 60.01 19.57
C ARG A 8 -30.62 59.31 20.86
N LEU A 9 -30.27 58.01 20.96
CA LEU A 9 -29.23 57.41 21.87
C LEU A 9 -29.02 58.08 23.25
N LYS A 10 -28.90 57.38 24.39
CA LYS A 10 -28.13 56.13 24.63
C LYS A 10 -28.27 55.62 26.10
N LEU A 11 -27.67 54.44 26.36
CA LEU A 11 -27.03 53.95 27.62
C LEU A 11 -27.84 53.11 28.64
N THR A 12 -27.10 52.18 29.24
CA THR A 12 -27.43 51.20 30.29
C THR A 12 -27.04 51.70 31.69
N PRO A 13 -27.41 50.98 32.76
CA PRO A 13 -26.37 50.28 33.52
C PRO A 13 -26.76 48.86 34.04
N SER A 14 -25.80 48.22 34.71
CA SER A 14 -25.80 46.86 35.24
C SER A 14 -26.29 46.73 36.69
N ASN A 15 -26.69 45.52 37.11
CA ASN A 15 -25.95 44.72 38.11
C ASN A 15 -26.51 43.29 38.28
N SER A 16 -25.76 42.42 38.99
CA SER A 16 -25.95 40.96 39.09
C SER A 16 -26.44 40.51 40.48
N PRO A 17 -26.87 39.23 40.64
CA PRO A 17 -25.91 38.23 41.13
C PRO A 17 -26.00 36.80 40.53
N TYR A 18 -24.94 36.04 40.83
CA TYR A 18 -24.60 34.59 40.75
C TYR A 18 -25.71 33.53 40.99
N LEU A 19 -25.55 32.21 40.71
CA LEU A 19 -24.39 31.36 40.31
C LEU A 19 -24.86 30.05 39.57
N ASN A 20 -23.89 29.19 39.20
CA ASN A 20 -23.98 27.78 38.75
C ASN A 20 -24.52 27.48 37.33
N LEU A 21 -23.99 26.50 36.57
CA LEU A 21 -22.63 25.95 36.44
C LEU A 21 -22.58 25.18 35.09
N LYS A 22 -21.56 25.37 34.25
CA LYS A 22 -21.39 24.63 32.97
C LYS A 22 -19.92 24.27 32.71
N PRO A 23 -19.61 23.07 32.19
CA PRO A 23 -18.24 22.69 31.84
C PRO A 23 -17.69 23.47 30.62
N SER A 24 -16.37 23.60 30.56
CA SER A 24 -15.67 24.48 29.63
C SER A 24 -15.60 23.95 28.19
N ARG A 25 -15.80 24.84 27.21
CA ARG A 25 -15.23 24.70 25.87
C ARG A 25 -13.81 25.25 25.88
N SER A 26 -12.83 24.49 25.41
CA SER A 26 -11.45 24.97 25.23
C SER A 26 -11.34 25.90 23.99
N PRO A 27 -10.50 26.95 24.03
CA PRO A 27 -10.41 27.93 22.94
C PRO A 27 -9.38 27.54 21.88
N LEU A 28 -9.83 26.90 20.79
CA LEU A 28 -9.01 26.73 19.58
C LEU A 28 -8.80 28.07 18.84
N ARG A 29 -7.82 28.88 19.28
CA ARG A 29 -7.34 30.03 18.51
C ARG A 29 -5.88 30.40 18.78
N GLY A 30 -4.96 29.54 18.33
CA GLY A 30 -3.54 29.86 18.18
C GLY A 30 -3.09 29.63 16.73
N ARG A 31 -2.72 30.71 16.02
CA ARG A 31 -1.86 30.61 14.82
C ARG A 31 -0.42 30.80 15.31
N PRO A 32 0.50 29.84 15.12
CA PRO A 32 1.91 30.18 15.05
C PRO A 32 2.12 31.07 13.83
N SER A 33 2.67 32.26 14.02
CA SER A 33 3.25 33.02 12.90
C SER A 33 4.57 32.35 12.50
N ILE A 34 4.79 32.14 11.21
CA ILE A 34 6.06 31.59 10.71
C ILE A 34 7.15 32.66 10.87
N THR A 35 7.87 32.60 12.00
CA THR A 35 9.12 33.33 12.25
C THR A 35 10.28 32.37 12.11
N THR A 36 11.06 32.51 11.05
CA THR A 36 12.13 31.58 10.67
C THR A 36 13.42 31.77 11.48
N THR A 37 13.41 31.44 12.78
CA THR A 37 14.62 31.33 13.63
C THR A 37 14.43 30.39 14.84
N ASP A 38 13.88 29.19 14.63
CA ASP A 38 13.97 28.08 15.60
C ASP A 38 14.11 26.74 14.85
N PRO A 39 14.99 25.81 15.29
CA PRO A 39 15.11 24.50 14.69
C PRO A 39 13.95 23.61 15.15
N ILE A 40 13.03 23.27 14.23
CA ILE A 40 12.04 22.21 14.47
C ILE A 40 12.83 20.90 14.63
N VAL A 41 12.68 20.22 15.77
CA VAL A 41 13.28 18.91 16.04
C VAL A 41 12.59 17.85 15.18
N GLN A 42 13.00 17.76 13.91
CA GLN A 42 12.58 16.71 13.00
C GLN A 42 13.16 15.38 13.50
N SER A 43 12.33 14.61 14.21
CA SER A 43 12.67 13.25 14.62
C SER A 43 12.67 12.36 13.39
N ARG A 44 13.86 12.11 12.81
CA ARG A 44 13.98 11.39 11.55
C ARG A 44 13.94 9.88 11.81
N ILE A 45 12.87 9.25 11.35
CA ILE A 45 12.86 7.81 11.13
C ILE A 45 13.85 7.53 9.99
N THR A 46 14.77 6.60 10.16
CA THR A 46 15.72 6.20 9.11
C THR A 46 15.78 4.68 8.98
N LEU A 47 15.85 4.15 7.76
CA LEU A 47 16.00 2.70 7.53
C LEU A 47 17.47 2.32 7.76
N GLN A 48 17.75 1.49 8.76
CA GLN A 48 19.11 1.02 9.08
C GLN A 48 19.43 -0.34 8.43
N ARG A 49 18.45 -1.25 8.35
CA ARG A 49 18.66 -2.61 7.80
C ARG A 49 17.42 -3.16 7.12
N VAL A 50 17.64 -3.94 6.08
CA VAL A 50 16.62 -4.79 5.44
C VAL A 50 17.12 -6.24 5.46
N VAL A 51 16.26 -7.13 5.95
CA VAL A 51 16.47 -8.57 6.04
C VAL A 51 15.48 -9.26 5.09
N GLY A 52 15.94 -10.29 4.38
CA GLY A 52 15.26 -10.88 3.24
C GLY A 52 15.29 -10.03 1.95
N THR A 53 14.80 -10.61 0.86
CA THR A 53 14.64 -9.98 -0.46
C THR A 53 13.25 -10.24 -1.04
N THR A 54 12.79 -9.41 -1.98
CA THR A 54 11.59 -9.70 -2.81
C THR A 54 11.98 -10.05 -4.26
N CYS A 55 13.24 -10.41 -4.50
CA CYS A 55 13.74 -10.85 -5.79
C CYS A 55 13.15 -12.21 -6.17
N THR A 56 12.39 -12.24 -7.28
CA THR A 56 11.69 -13.42 -7.82
C THR A 56 12.11 -13.74 -9.26
N SER A 57 13.15 -13.08 -9.75
CA SER A 57 13.61 -13.08 -11.14
C SER A 57 15.03 -12.53 -11.16
N ALA A 58 15.93 -13.08 -11.99
CA ALA A 58 17.31 -12.59 -12.10
C ALA A 58 17.39 -11.07 -12.36
N THR A 59 16.42 -10.51 -13.07
CA THR A 59 16.26 -9.06 -13.32
C THR A 59 16.08 -8.18 -12.06
N GLY A 60 15.83 -8.77 -10.88
CA GLY A 60 15.75 -8.10 -9.58
C GLY A 60 17.09 -7.97 -8.84
N PHE A 61 18.20 -8.33 -9.48
CA PHE A 61 19.55 -8.33 -8.90
C PHE A 61 20.61 -8.00 -9.95
N ASP A 62 21.69 -7.31 -9.55
CA ASP A 62 22.86 -7.02 -10.40
C ASP A 62 24.11 -6.83 -9.51
N SER A 63 25.31 -7.06 -10.06
CA SER A 63 26.58 -7.03 -9.32
C SER A 63 27.69 -6.31 -10.09
N VAL A 64 28.32 -5.31 -9.47
CA VAL A 64 29.39 -4.49 -10.06
C VAL A 64 30.51 -4.23 -9.05
N GLN A 65 31.72 -4.69 -9.36
CA GLN A 65 32.94 -4.45 -8.60
C GLN A 65 32.93 -5.02 -7.17
N SER A 66 32.79 -4.20 -6.12
CA SER A 66 32.67 -4.64 -4.71
C SER A 66 31.24 -4.56 -4.17
N SER A 67 30.29 -4.15 -5.02
CA SER A 67 28.91 -3.92 -4.63
C SER A 67 27.93 -4.77 -5.44
N PHE A 68 26.85 -5.17 -4.81
CA PHE A 68 25.68 -5.75 -5.48
C PHE A 68 24.41 -4.99 -5.09
N ALA A 69 23.38 -5.12 -5.91
CA ALA A 69 22.07 -4.53 -5.65
C ALA A 69 20.99 -5.61 -5.71
N TYR A 70 20.02 -5.56 -4.80
CA TYR A 70 18.84 -6.42 -4.81
C TYR A 70 17.57 -5.63 -4.50
N VAL A 71 16.44 -6.14 -5.00
CA VAL A 71 15.11 -5.58 -4.73
C VAL A 71 14.57 -6.07 -3.38
N ALA A 72 14.07 -5.16 -2.54
CA ALA A 72 13.34 -5.50 -1.31
C ALA A 72 12.16 -4.55 -1.11
N GLY A 73 10.98 -5.04 -1.49
CA GLY A 73 9.74 -4.28 -1.45
C GLY A 73 9.82 -3.01 -2.31
N GLY A 74 9.61 -1.85 -1.68
CA GLY A 74 9.60 -0.54 -2.33
C GLY A 74 10.98 0.10 -2.47
N ALA A 75 12.04 -0.58 -2.04
CA ALA A 75 13.42 -0.12 -2.11
C ALA A 75 14.30 -1.06 -2.96
N ALA A 76 15.33 -0.48 -3.57
CA ALA A 76 16.49 -1.21 -4.04
C ALA A 76 17.61 -1.06 -3.00
N VAL A 77 18.09 -2.18 -2.47
CA VAL A 77 19.18 -2.22 -1.49
C VAL A 77 20.49 -2.43 -2.23
N VAL A 78 21.45 -1.52 -2.06
CA VAL A 78 22.82 -1.67 -2.55
C VAL A 78 23.70 -2.05 -1.37
N VAL A 79 24.40 -3.17 -1.50
CA VAL A 79 25.34 -3.69 -0.50
C VAL A 79 26.76 -3.49 -1.02
N ASN A 80 27.62 -2.82 -0.27
CA ASN A 80 29.07 -2.87 -0.48
C ASN A 80 29.69 -3.88 0.49
N VAL A 81 30.58 -4.73 -0.04
CA VAL A 81 31.29 -5.76 0.73
C VAL A 81 32.77 -5.39 0.75
N ASP A 82 33.29 -4.99 1.92
CA ASP A 82 34.65 -4.47 2.02
C ASP A 82 35.70 -5.60 2.09
N PRO A 83 36.58 -5.73 1.08
CA PRO A 83 37.40 -6.94 0.87
C PRO A 83 38.53 -7.14 1.89
N ASN A 84 38.76 -6.18 2.78
CA ASN A 84 39.92 -6.14 3.68
C ASN A 84 39.57 -6.38 5.16
N GLN A 85 38.28 -6.41 5.54
CA GLN A 85 37.87 -6.35 6.95
C GLN A 85 37.85 -7.73 7.63
N LYS A 86 39.03 -8.26 7.96
CA LYS A 86 39.22 -9.54 8.70
C LYS A 86 38.82 -9.49 10.19
N GLN A 87 38.08 -8.47 10.64
CA GLN A 87 37.78 -8.27 12.06
C GLN A 87 36.54 -9.06 12.50
N ARG A 88 36.55 -9.54 13.74
CA ARG A 88 35.75 -10.70 14.17
C ARG A 88 34.32 -10.38 14.64
N TYR A 89 33.99 -9.10 14.80
CA TYR A 89 32.71 -8.59 15.31
C TYR A 89 32.37 -7.26 14.62
N ALA A 90 31.07 -6.93 14.55
CA ALA A 90 30.44 -5.83 13.81
C ALA A 90 30.50 -5.94 12.26
N CYS A 91 29.34 -6.24 11.67
CA CYS A 91 28.92 -6.10 10.27
C CYS A 91 30.01 -6.14 9.14
N ARG A 92 30.15 -7.29 8.46
CA ARG A 92 31.04 -7.51 7.31
C ARG A 92 30.63 -6.80 6.00
N TYR A 93 29.52 -6.06 5.98
CA TYR A 93 28.96 -5.39 4.78
C TYR A 93 28.16 -4.15 5.16
N ASN A 94 27.93 -3.24 4.21
CA ASN A 94 27.18 -2.00 4.42
C ASN A 94 26.00 -1.92 3.44
N GLN A 95 24.78 -1.76 3.95
CA GLN A 95 23.55 -1.61 3.15
C GLN A 95 23.19 -0.12 2.95
N ARG A 96 22.78 0.24 1.74
CA ARG A 96 22.20 1.55 1.39
C ARG A 96 20.87 1.39 0.68
N PHE A 97 19.88 2.19 1.06
CA PHE A 97 18.48 1.99 0.66
C PHE A 97 18.03 3.07 -0.34
N TYR A 98 17.88 2.70 -1.61
CA TYR A 98 17.46 3.60 -2.67
C TYR A 98 15.97 3.44 -2.96
N ARG A 99 15.22 4.52 -2.75
CA ARG A 99 13.75 4.56 -2.87
C ARG A 99 13.36 5.99 -3.27
N ALA A 100 12.29 6.16 -4.05
CA ALA A 100 11.80 7.49 -4.39
C ALA A 100 10.38 7.68 -3.86
N ARG A 101 10.17 8.68 -3.01
CA ARG A 101 8.81 9.10 -2.63
C ARG A 101 7.99 9.38 -3.91
N PRO A 102 6.69 9.08 -3.98
CA PRO A 102 5.89 9.31 -5.20
C PRO A 102 5.83 10.80 -5.60
N THR A 103 5.96 11.68 -4.61
CA THR A 103 6.09 13.14 -4.74
C THR A 103 7.52 13.64 -4.92
N ALA A 104 8.53 12.75 -5.00
CA ALA A 104 9.93 13.15 -5.15
C ALA A 104 10.16 13.85 -6.50
N ILE A 105 10.64 15.09 -6.44
CA ILE A 105 11.03 15.87 -7.62
C ILE A 105 12.40 15.39 -8.07
N PRO A 106 12.57 14.88 -9.31
CA PRO A 106 13.88 14.45 -9.81
C PRO A 106 14.77 15.68 -10.09
N ILE A 107 16.08 15.51 -9.90
CA ILE A 107 17.07 16.57 -10.12
C ILE A 107 17.13 17.00 -11.60
N TYR A 108 16.92 16.06 -12.53
CA TYR A 108 16.85 16.30 -13.97
C TYR A 108 15.50 15.85 -14.55
N SER A 109 14.87 16.73 -15.32
CA SER A 109 13.65 16.42 -16.06
C SER A 109 13.93 15.70 -17.39
N VAL A 110 13.10 14.72 -17.70
CA VAL A 110 13.18 13.95 -18.96
C VAL A 110 12.55 14.76 -20.08
N SER A 111 13.32 15.13 -21.11
CA SER A 111 12.82 15.92 -22.23
C SER A 111 12.11 15.05 -23.27
N THR A 112 10.83 14.74 -23.05
CA THR A 112 9.97 14.04 -24.02
C THR A 112 9.55 14.98 -25.16
N GLN A 113 10.14 14.85 -26.35
CA GLN A 113 9.75 15.61 -27.55
C GLN A 113 8.49 15.02 -28.20
N SER A 114 7.38 14.96 -27.45
CA SER A 114 6.14 14.26 -27.81
C SER A 114 4.92 15.19 -28.00
N SER A 115 5.15 16.45 -28.41
CA SER A 115 4.08 17.38 -28.81
C SER A 115 3.77 17.30 -30.31
N ASN A 116 3.35 16.12 -30.81
CA ASN A 116 2.73 15.96 -32.14
C ASN A 116 2.05 14.58 -32.28
N VAL A 117 0.81 14.45 -31.78
CA VAL A 117 -0.09 13.37 -32.21
C VAL A 117 -0.99 13.95 -33.30
N VAL A 118 -0.72 13.58 -34.55
CA VAL A 118 -1.61 13.88 -35.68
C VAL A 118 -2.87 13.03 -35.54
N ASN A 119 -4.04 13.65 -35.68
CA ASN A 119 -5.32 12.95 -35.55
C ASN A 119 -5.45 11.79 -36.53
N SER A 120 -5.84 10.62 -36.03
CA SER A 120 -6.47 9.55 -36.79
C SER A 120 -7.67 9.05 -35.98
N PRO A 121 -8.91 9.23 -36.45
CA PRO A 121 -10.10 8.91 -35.66
C PRO A 121 -10.36 7.40 -35.66
N ILE A 122 -10.25 6.76 -34.49
CA ILE A 122 -11.06 5.64 -33.96
C ILE A 122 -10.52 5.30 -32.55
N SER A 123 -10.87 6.15 -31.57
CA SER A 123 -10.84 5.83 -30.14
C SER A 123 -11.66 6.90 -29.42
N THR A 124 -12.68 6.49 -28.66
CA THR A 124 -13.46 7.44 -27.85
C THR A 124 -12.61 7.96 -26.69
N PRO A 125 -12.41 9.29 -26.54
CA PRO A 125 -11.61 9.82 -25.45
C PRO A 125 -12.30 9.59 -24.11
N LYS A 126 -11.56 9.11 -23.10
CA LYS A 126 -12.07 8.98 -21.73
C LYS A 126 -12.16 10.38 -21.10
N ALA A 127 -13.32 10.70 -20.53
CA ALA A 127 -13.72 12.08 -20.18
C ALA A 127 -12.93 12.78 -19.05
N ASN A 128 -11.81 12.21 -18.57
CA ASN A 128 -11.05 12.73 -17.42
C ASN A 128 -9.65 13.29 -17.76
N ASP A 129 -9.15 13.09 -18.98
CA ASP A 129 -7.74 13.41 -19.33
C ASP A 129 -7.51 14.86 -19.79
N SER A 130 -8.54 15.71 -19.71
CA SER A 130 -8.54 17.08 -20.24
C SER A 130 -8.19 18.18 -19.22
N ARG A 131 -8.09 17.89 -17.92
CA ARG A 131 -8.00 18.92 -16.86
C ARG A 131 -6.60 19.30 -16.37
N ASN A 132 -5.56 18.47 -16.57
CA ASN A 132 -4.23 18.69 -15.98
C ASN A 132 -3.09 18.94 -16.97
N ARG A 133 -3.37 19.36 -18.22
CA ARG A 133 -2.32 19.85 -19.14
C ARG A 133 -1.94 21.31 -18.82
N VAL A 134 -1.22 21.53 -17.73
CA VAL A 134 -0.56 22.81 -17.47
C VAL A 134 0.67 22.92 -18.38
N SER A 135 0.63 23.85 -19.33
CA SER A 135 1.72 24.07 -20.29
C SER A 135 2.88 24.85 -19.66
N SER A 136 4.12 24.40 -19.88
CA SER A 136 5.34 25.09 -19.47
C SER A 136 5.57 26.40 -20.26
N GLY A 137 4.94 27.49 -19.83
CA GLY A 137 5.09 28.83 -20.41
C GLY A 137 6.18 29.65 -19.71
N LEU A 138 7.14 30.16 -20.48
CA LEU A 138 8.24 31.00 -19.98
C LEU A 138 7.88 32.50 -20.03
N ARG A 139 7.66 33.15 -18.88
CA ARG A 139 8.10 34.54 -18.59
C ARG A 139 7.83 34.99 -17.14
N GLU A 140 8.36 36.18 -16.83
CA GLU A 140 8.63 36.69 -15.48
C GLU A 140 7.40 37.19 -14.68
N SER A 141 7.55 37.14 -13.35
CA SER A 141 7.00 38.06 -12.33
C SER A 141 5.49 38.39 -12.31
N GLY A 142 4.81 38.00 -11.22
CA GLY A 142 3.54 38.57 -10.82
C GLY A 142 3.01 37.97 -9.51
N PHE A 143 2.74 38.80 -8.49
CA PHE A 143 2.04 38.36 -7.29
C PHE A 143 0.55 38.15 -7.60
N GLY A 144 -0.02 37.00 -7.21
CA GLY A 144 -1.45 36.72 -7.34
C GLY A 144 -1.89 35.60 -6.40
N PHE A 145 -2.68 35.95 -5.38
CA PHE A 145 -3.37 34.97 -4.55
C PHE A 145 -4.56 34.37 -5.32
N SER A 146 -4.78 33.07 -5.18
CA SER A 146 -6.11 32.48 -5.34
C SER A 146 -6.26 31.32 -4.36
N GLU A 147 -7.00 31.53 -3.28
CA GLU A 147 -7.66 30.42 -2.59
C GLU A 147 -8.72 29.82 -3.55
N TYR A 148 -8.94 28.51 -3.48
CA TYR A 148 -10.26 27.86 -3.29
C TYR A 148 -10.22 26.36 -3.63
N SER A 149 -10.73 25.54 -2.70
CA SER A 149 -11.26 24.20 -2.94
C SER A 149 -10.31 23.12 -3.52
N GLU A 150 -9.24 22.77 -2.80
CA GLU A 150 -8.75 21.39 -2.84
C GLU A 150 -9.71 20.49 -2.05
N SER A 151 -10.59 19.78 -2.76
CA SER A 151 -11.39 18.69 -2.16
C SER A 151 -10.51 17.45 -1.98
N SER A 152 -10.85 16.60 -1.00
CA SER A 152 -10.05 15.45 -0.57
C SER A 152 -9.72 14.49 -1.71
N LYS A 153 -8.47 14.54 -2.20
CA LYS A 153 -7.96 13.66 -3.26
C LYS A 153 -7.74 12.26 -2.69
N THR A 154 -8.62 11.31 -3.02
CA THR A 154 -8.30 9.89 -2.89
C THR A 154 -7.18 9.55 -3.89
N TRP A 155 -6.02 9.12 -3.40
CA TRP A 155 -4.82 8.87 -4.22
C TRP A 155 -5.12 8.02 -5.45
N THR A 156 -4.68 8.52 -6.60
CA THR A 156 -4.59 7.76 -7.84
C THR A 156 -3.49 6.70 -7.73
N SER A 157 -3.51 5.70 -8.63
CA SER A 157 -2.45 4.68 -8.70
C SER A 157 -1.06 5.24 -9.10
N ARG A 158 -0.97 6.52 -9.48
CA ARG A 158 0.31 7.22 -9.69
C ARG A 158 0.95 7.67 -8.39
N GLU A 159 0.15 8.04 -7.38
CA GLU A 159 0.62 8.60 -6.12
C GLU A 159 1.02 7.54 -5.10
N ARG A 160 0.56 6.29 -5.23
CA ARG A 160 0.99 5.19 -4.33
C ARG A 160 2.42 4.72 -4.60
N ILE A 161 3.14 4.37 -3.53
CA ILE A 161 4.39 3.61 -3.59
C ILE A 161 4.14 2.25 -4.24
N LYS A 162 5.13 1.80 -5.01
CA LYS A 162 5.12 0.56 -5.78
C LYS A 162 6.32 -0.28 -5.37
N ALA A 163 6.21 -1.59 -5.50
CA ALA A 163 7.38 -2.44 -5.44
C ALA A 163 8.34 -2.10 -6.57
N ALA A 164 9.63 -2.14 -6.30
CA ALA A 164 10.61 -2.32 -7.36
C ALA A 164 10.43 -3.74 -7.93
N SER A 165 10.65 -3.89 -9.23
CA SER A 165 10.43 -5.15 -9.97
C SER A 165 11.68 -5.63 -10.70
N CYS A 166 12.57 -4.69 -11.03
CA CYS A 166 13.85 -4.97 -11.66
C CYS A 166 14.83 -3.83 -11.35
N LEU A 167 16.14 -4.12 -11.39
CA LEU A 167 17.19 -3.14 -11.26
C LEU A 167 18.38 -3.47 -12.15
N SER A 168 19.28 -2.50 -12.36
CA SER A 168 20.60 -2.74 -12.93
C SER A 168 21.59 -1.67 -12.50
N LEU A 169 22.83 -2.10 -12.22
CA LEU A 169 23.96 -1.25 -11.85
C LEU A 169 24.74 -0.87 -13.11
N SER A 170 25.00 0.43 -13.27
CA SER A 170 25.91 0.93 -14.29
C SER A 170 27.30 0.32 -14.07
N ARG A 171 27.96 -0.15 -15.14
CA ARG A 171 29.23 -0.91 -15.06
C ARG A 171 30.40 -0.10 -14.47
N ASP A 172 30.29 1.23 -14.49
CA ASP A 172 31.22 2.15 -13.82
C ASP A 172 31.01 2.29 -12.30
N GLY A 173 29.94 1.71 -11.73
CA GLY A 173 29.59 1.79 -10.32
C GLY A 173 29.03 3.13 -9.86
N ARG A 174 28.61 4.03 -10.77
CA ARG A 174 28.15 5.39 -10.41
C ARG A 174 26.64 5.58 -10.39
N PHE A 175 25.89 4.78 -11.16
CA PHE A 175 24.44 4.91 -11.28
C PHE A 175 23.73 3.57 -11.01
N LEU A 176 22.55 3.65 -10.40
CA LEU A 176 21.60 2.55 -10.23
C LEU A 176 20.32 2.90 -10.98
N ALA A 177 19.85 1.99 -11.83
CA ALA A 177 18.52 2.05 -12.43
C ALA A 177 17.56 1.11 -11.70
N VAL A 178 16.35 1.56 -11.39
CA VAL A 178 15.29 0.79 -10.73
C VAL A 178 13.99 0.95 -11.49
N GLY A 179 13.31 -0.16 -11.80
CA GLY A 179 11.97 -0.16 -12.39
C GLY A 179 10.90 -0.47 -11.33
N GLU A 180 9.77 0.25 -11.37
CA GLU A 180 8.60 -0.01 -10.52
C GLU A 180 7.60 -0.99 -11.13
N ALA A 181 6.85 -1.69 -10.29
CA ALA A 181 5.71 -2.52 -10.62
C ALA A 181 4.39 -1.74 -10.76
N GLY A 182 3.31 -2.43 -11.15
CA GLY A 182 1.94 -1.92 -11.08
C GLY A 182 1.48 -1.06 -12.27
N TYR A 183 0.70 -0.02 -12.00
CA TYR A 183 0.11 0.87 -13.01
C TYR A 183 0.84 2.22 -13.04
N ALA A 184 1.13 2.73 -14.25
CA ALA A 184 1.96 3.91 -14.47
C ALA A 184 3.23 3.90 -13.59
N PRO A 185 4.09 2.88 -13.72
CA PRO A 185 5.35 2.79 -13.00
C PRO A 185 6.34 3.89 -13.43
N ARG A 186 7.35 4.10 -12.60
CA ARG A 186 8.55 4.89 -12.93
C ARG A 186 9.72 3.96 -13.26
N VAL A 187 10.61 4.43 -14.13
CA VAL A 187 12.03 4.04 -14.13
C VAL A 187 12.78 5.16 -13.43
N LEU A 188 13.46 4.83 -12.35
CA LEU A 188 14.19 5.74 -11.48
C LEU A 188 15.70 5.54 -11.70
N ILE A 189 16.45 6.64 -11.79
CA ILE A 189 17.91 6.60 -11.82
C ILE A 189 18.43 7.31 -10.57
N PHE A 190 19.28 6.64 -9.79
CA PHE A 190 19.92 7.17 -8.59
C PHE A 190 21.44 7.27 -8.78
N GLY A 191 22.06 8.25 -8.11
CA GLY A 191 23.51 8.34 -7.98
C GLY A 191 24.02 7.52 -6.79
N LEU A 192 25.09 6.76 -6.98
CA LEU A 192 25.71 5.94 -5.92
C LEU A 192 26.78 6.69 -5.11
N GLN A 193 27.22 7.84 -5.62
CA GLN A 193 28.27 8.68 -5.02
C GLN A 193 27.74 9.74 -4.04
N GLU A 194 26.46 10.13 -4.15
CA GLU A 194 25.83 11.09 -3.24
C GLU A 194 25.07 10.38 -2.12
N CYS A 195 25.02 10.98 -0.93
CA CYS A 195 24.31 10.44 0.24
C CYS A 195 22.77 10.59 0.16
N SER A 196 22.25 11.01 -0.99
CA SER A 196 20.88 11.46 -1.25
C SER A 196 19.97 10.31 -1.76
N SER A 197 20.01 9.16 -1.08
CA SER A 197 19.38 7.90 -1.54
C SER A 197 17.84 7.94 -1.69
N ASP A 198 17.17 8.91 -1.05
CA ASP A 198 15.73 9.16 -1.17
C ASP A 198 15.31 10.03 -2.38
N THR A 199 16.28 10.62 -3.10
CA THR A 199 16.02 11.52 -4.24
C THR A 199 16.59 10.95 -5.55
N PRO A 200 15.77 10.65 -6.56
CA PRO A 200 16.27 10.19 -7.85
C PRO A 200 16.88 11.35 -8.66
N LEU A 201 17.97 11.06 -9.38
CA LEU A 201 18.51 11.96 -10.42
C LEU A 201 17.50 12.17 -11.53
N VAL A 202 16.81 11.09 -11.93
CA VAL A 202 15.83 11.07 -13.03
C VAL A 202 14.64 10.18 -12.66
N SER A 203 13.43 10.62 -13.01
CA SER A 203 12.21 9.82 -12.97
C SER A 203 11.55 9.82 -14.34
N ILE A 204 11.49 8.66 -14.99
CA ILE A 204 10.89 8.41 -16.31
C ILE A 204 9.54 7.70 -16.11
N SER A 205 8.47 8.12 -16.80
CA SER A 205 7.11 7.58 -16.56
C SER A 205 6.31 7.25 -17.85
N GLU A 206 7.01 6.85 -18.92
CA GLU A 206 6.38 6.49 -20.21
C GLU A 206 5.63 5.15 -20.20
N HIS A 207 6.11 4.17 -19.42
CA HIS A 207 5.49 2.84 -19.34
C HIS A 207 4.09 2.92 -18.70
N SER A 208 3.10 2.28 -19.32
CA SER A 208 1.73 2.24 -18.80
C SER A 208 1.53 1.18 -17.71
N PHE A 209 2.30 0.09 -17.77
CA PHE A 209 2.28 -1.02 -16.81
C PHE A 209 3.70 -1.40 -16.38
N GLY A 210 3.82 -2.01 -15.20
CA GLY A 210 5.06 -2.31 -14.46
C GLY A 210 6.27 -2.67 -15.32
N VAL A 211 7.43 -2.13 -14.99
CA VAL A 211 8.69 -2.41 -15.68
C VAL A 211 9.10 -3.87 -15.40
N ARG A 212 9.48 -4.62 -16.43
CA ARG A 212 9.86 -6.04 -16.33
C ARG A 212 11.37 -6.24 -16.22
N ALA A 213 12.13 -5.42 -16.94
CA ALA A 213 13.58 -5.45 -16.95
C ALA A 213 14.13 -4.04 -17.25
N VAL A 214 15.27 -3.72 -16.64
CA VAL A 214 16.13 -2.59 -16.99
C VAL A 214 17.55 -3.12 -17.17
N ALA A 215 18.30 -2.63 -18.15
CA ALA A 215 19.66 -3.09 -18.40
C ALA A 215 20.54 -1.95 -18.94
N TRP A 216 21.67 -1.71 -18.27
CA TRP A 216 22.71 -0.79 -18.76
C TRP A 216 23.55 -1.43 -19.87
N SER A 217 23.91 -0.64 -20.88
CA SER A 217 24.94 -1.01 -21.85
C SER A 217 26.31 -1.11 -21.18
N HIS A 218 27.20 -1.93 -21.73
CA HIS A 218 28.57 -2.09 -21.22
C HIS A 218 29.37 -0.77 -21.17
N ASP A 219 29.07 0.17 -22.07
CA ASP A 219 29.68 1.50 -22.12
C ASP A 219 29.01 2.56 -21.21
N THR A 220 27.93 2.20 -20.49
CA THR A 220 27.10 3.07 -19.64
C THR A 220 26.40 4.25 -20.34
N ARG A 221 26.52 4.37 -21.67
CA ARG A 221 25.92 5.46 -22.46
C ARG A 221 24.43 5.24 -22.74
N PHE A 222 23.94 4.01 -22.56
CA PHE A 222 22.56 3.63 -22.81
C PHE A 222 21.96 2.81 -21.67
N LEU A 223 20.66 3.02 -21.43
CA LEU A 223 19.82 2.25 -20.53
C LEU A 223 18.61 1.76 -21.32
N ALA A 224 18.39 0.45 -21.37
CA ALA A 224 17.17 -0.14 -21.91
C ALA A 224 16.13 -0.31 -20.79
N SER A 225 14.86 0.01 -21.06
CA SER A 225 13.74 -0.30 -20.16
C SER A 225 12.60 -1.00 -20.92
N LEU A 226 12.14 -2.10 -20.34
CA LEU A 226 11.14 -2.98 -20.94
C LEU A 226 9.90 -3.07 -20.04
N GLY A 227 8.72 -2.79 -20.59
CA GLY A 227 7.45 -2.91 -19.87
C GLY A 227 6.98 -4.36 -19.75
N ALA A 228 6.12 -4.62 -18.77
CA ALA A 228 5.39 -5.89 -18.67
C ALA A 228 4.53 -6.16 -19.92
N ILE A 229 4.08 -7.40 -20.07
CA ILE A 229 3.36 -7.92 -21.25
C ILE A 229 2.15 -7.04 -21.67
N ASN A 230 1.48 -6.40 -20.71
CA ASN A 230 0.33 -5.51 -20.95
C ASN A 230 0.70 -4.17 -21.64
N ASP A 231 1.93 -3.70 -21.41
CA ASP A 231 2.51 -2.51 -22.05
C ASP A 231 3.20 -2.93 -23.36
N GLY A 232 4.20 -3.81 -23.22
CA GLY A 232 4.97 -4.38 -24.31
C GLY A 232 5.87 -3.37 -25.03
N PHE A 233 6.17 -2.20 -24.45
CA PHE A 233 7.12 -1.26 -25.04
C PHE A 233 8.54 -1.49 -24.53
N LEU A 234 9.50 -1.35 -25.44
CA LEU A 234 10.93 -1.33 -25.19
C LEU A 234 11.43 0.08 -25.54
N TYR A 235 11.83 0.83 -24.53
CA TYR A 235 12.43 2.15 -24.68
C TYR A 235 13.94 2.05 -24.50
N LEU A 236 14.66 2.84 -25.30
CA LEU A 236 16.10 2.99 -25.21
C LEU A 236 16.44 4.43 -24.86
N TRP A 237 17.09 4.60 -23.70
CA TRP A 237 17.47 5.87 -23.12
C TRP A 237 18.96 6.11 -23.35
N LYS A 238 19.33 7.27 -23.91
CA LYS A 238 20.72 7.74 -23.94
C LYS A 238 20.98 8.57 -22.70
N VAL A 239 21.98 8.20 -21.92
CA VAL A 239 22.29 8.81 -20.62
C VAL A 239 23.59 9.61 -20.73
N ASP A 240 23.62 10.83 -20.18
CA ASP A 240 24.86 11.58 -20.02
C ASP A 240 25.68 10.95 -18.89
N SER A 241 26.83 10.36 -19.23
CA SER A 241 27.73 9.72 -18.27
C SER A 241 28.28 10.67 -17.21
N ARG A 242 28.17 12.00 -17.35
CA ARG A 242 28.59 12.95 -16.30
C ARG A 242 27.48 13.30 -15.31
N THR A 243 26.21 13.31 -15.74
CA THR A 243 25.07 13.80 -14.91
C THR A 243 24.02 12.74 -14.59
N GLY A 244 24.00 11.61 -15.29
CA GLY A 244 22.91 10.63 -15.21
C GLY A 244 21.62 11.07 -15.91
N ALA A 245 21.58 12.25 -16.54
CA ALA A 245 20.38 12.77 -17.21
C ALA A 245 20.01 11.92 -18.45
N ALA A 246 18.76 11.41 -18.49
CA ALA A 246 18.29 10.48 -19.51
C ALA A 246 17.46 11.15 -20.63
N LYS A 247 17.89 10.89 -21.87
CA LYS A 247 17.32 11.15 -23.21
C LYS A 247 16.50 10.00 -23.80
N LEU A 248 15.23 10.12 -24.20
CA LEU A 248 14.66 9.09 -25.10
C LEU A 248 15.43 9.11 -26.43
N PHE A 249 15.97 7.95 -26.84
CA PHE A 249 16.79 7.82 -28.05
C PHE A 249 16.08 7.02 -29.14
N GLN A 250 15.58 5.83 -28.80
CA GLN A 250 14.82 4.95 -29.71
C GLN A 250 13.72 4.21 -28.94
N GLN A 251 12.70 3.73 -29.65
CA GLN A 251 11.66 2.87 -29.08
C GLN A 251 11.14 1.84 -30.09
N ASN A 252 10.63 0.71 -29.61
CA ASN A 252 9.82 -0.22 -30.40
C ASN A 252 8.92 -1.07 -29.49
N ARG A 253 7.98 -1.83 -30.06
CA ARG A 253 7.09 -2.71 -29.30
C ARG A 253 7.57 -4.17 -29.35
N CYS A 254 7.70 -4.79 -28.18
CA CYS A 254 7.90 -6.22 -28.01
C CYS A 254 6.59 -6.85 -27.51
N THR A 255 5.90 -7.59 -28.38
CA THR A 255 4.62 -8.24 -28.06
C THR A 255 4.77 -9.64 -27.44
N SER A 256 6.01 -10.12 -27.28
CA SER A 256 6.32 -11.46 -26.75
C SER A 256 6.49 -11.44 -25.24
N SER A 257 6.28 -12.58 -24.58
CA SER A 257 6.54 -12.73 -23.14
C SER A 257 8.04 -12.87 -22.87
N VAL A 258 8.73 -11.73 -22.73
CA VAL A 258 10.14 -11.64 -22.35
C VAL A 258 10.34 -12.00 -20.87
N LYS A 259 11.28 -12.90 -20.61
CA LYS A 259 11.76 -13.28 -19.27
C LYS A 259 12.94 -12.39 -18.84
N ASP A 260 13.90 -12.18 -19.76
CA ASP A 260 15.22 -11.57 -19.52
C ASP A 260 15.70 -10.69 -20.72
N MET A 261 16.63 -9.77 -20.47
CA MET A 261 17.10 -8.74 -21.41
C MET A 261 18.58 -8.37 -21.16
N VAL A 262 19.45 -8.65 -22.14
CA VAL A 262 20.92 -8.60 -21.97
C VAL A 262 21.60 -7.89 -23.16
N TRP A 263 22.69 -7.16 -22.91
CA TRP A 263 23.46 -6.42 -23.93
C TRP A 263 24.67 -7.21 -24.45
N MET A 264 24.75 -7.46 -25.76
CA MET A 264 25.88 -8.08 -26.45
C MET A 264 26.50 -7.06 -27.42
N GLY A 265 27.62 -6.45 -27.03
CA GLY A 265 28.17 -5.27 -27.71
C GLY A 265 27.13 -4.16 -27.91
N ASN A 266 26.95 -3.73 -29.17
CA ASN A 266 25.94 -2.75 -29.59
C ASN A 266 24.54 -3.36 -29.86
N ASN A 267 24.34 -4.67 -29.65
CA ASN A 267 23.07 -5.35 -29.84
C ASN A 267 22.41 -5.64 -28.48
N LEU A 268 21.15 -5.26 -28.32
CA LEU A 268 20.34 -5.63 -27.16
C LEU A 268 19.56 -6.92 -27.48
N ILE A 269 19.72 -7.95 -26.66
CA ILE A 269 19.00 -9.23 -26.81
C ILE A 269 17.79 -9.24 -25.86
N THR A 270 16.65 -9.73 -26.35
CA THR A 270 15.46 -10.02 -25.54
C THR A 270 15.08 -11.49 -25.66
N LEU A 271 14.82 -12.14 -24.52
CA LEU A 271 14.71 -13.59 -24.36
C LEU A 271 13.42 -13.96 -23.64
N GLY A 272 12.77 -15.07 -24.02
CA GLY A 272 11.60 -15.54 -23.29
C GLY A 272 10.88 -16.72 -23.92
N VAL A 273 9.56 -16.77 -23.73
CA VAL A 273 8.70 -17.84 -24.22
C VAL A 273 8.67 -17.81 -25.75
N ARG A 274 9.28 -18.80 -26.41
CA ARG A 274 9.37 -18.95 -27.88
C ARG A 274 9.91 -17.72 -28.61
N HIS A 275 10.78 -16.95 -27.93
CA HIS A 275 11.25 -15.64 -28.38
C HIS A 275 12.73 -15.43 -28.06
N VAL A 276 13.54 -15.26 -29.10
CA VAL A 276 14.88 -14.68 -29.05
C VAL A 276 14.94 -13.61 -30.14
N LYS A 277 15.21 -12.36 -29.76
CA LYS A 277 15.27 -11.23 -30.70
C LYS A 277 16.40 -10.27 -30.33
N SER A 278 17.23 -9.98 -31.32
CA SER A 278 18.30 -8.98 -31.24
C SER A 278 17.81 -7.64 -31.78
N TRP A 279 18.15 -6.55 -31.10
CA TRP A 279 17.81 -5.17 -31.44
C TRP A 279 19.11 -4.38 -31.59
N LYS A 280 19.37 -3.85 -32.79
CA LYS A 280 20.65 -3.20 -33.12
C LYS A 280 20.62 -1.72 -32.75
N VAL A 281 21.54 -1.27 -31.90
CA VAL A 281 21.65 0.14 -31.51
C VAL A 281 22.59 0.88 -32.46
N GLU A 282 22.01 1.59 -33.42
CA GLU A 282 22.74 2.42 -34.37
C GLU A 282 23.10 3.79 -33.78
N ASP A 283 24.35 3.92 -33.32
CA ASP A 283 24.95 5.18 -32.89
C ASP A 283 25.30 6.03 -34.12
N SER A 284 24.43 6.99 -34.47
CA SER A 284 24.49 7.69 -35.76
C SER A 284 25.54 8.81 -35.84
N ASN A 285 26.80 8.48 -35.53
CA ASN A 285 27.98 9.32 -35.72
C ASN A 285 28.78 8.96 -37.00
N SER A 286 28.38 7.92 -37.75
CA SER A 286 29.13 7.38 -38.90
C SER A 286 28.49 7.64 -40.28
N SER A 287 27.43 8.44 -40.37
CA SER A 287 26.90 8.88 -41.67
C SER A 287 27.75 10.03 -42.22
N SER A 288 28.60 9.73 -43.21
CA SER A 288 29.33 10.75 -43.96
C SER A 288 28.37 11.73 -44.65
N PRO A 289 28.76 13.02 -44.81
CA PRO A 289 27.87 14.04 -45.36
C PRO A 289 27.65 13.85 -46.88
N VAL A 290 26.65 13.04 -47.23
CA VAL A 290 26.18 12.90 -48.61
C VAL A 290 25.64 14.25 -49.08
N LYS A 291 26.25 14.82 -50.14
CA LYS A 291 25.86 16.11 -50.71
C LYS A 291 24.39 16.10 -51.15
N THR A 292 23.54 16.82 -50.44
CA THR A 292 22.22 17.19 -50.93
C THR A 292 22.39 18.07 -52.17
N ARG A 293 21.73 17.71 -53.28
CA ARG A 293 21.63 18.60 -54.44
C ARG A 293 20.75 19.78 -54.05
N PHE A 294 21.19 20.99 -54.40
CA PHE A 294 20.37 22.19 -54.25
C PHE A 294 19.18 22.15 -55.22
N THR A 295 17.98 22.30 -54.67
CA THR A 295 16.80 22.82 -55.37
C THR A 295 16.24 23.93 -54.50
N ASN A 296 16.17 25.14 -55.02
CA ASN A 296 15.63 26.28 -54.28
C ASN A 296 14.14 26.08 -54.04
N ASP A 297 13.70 26.08 -52.79
CA ASP A 297 12.46 26.77 -52.43
C ASP A 297 12.52 27.31 -51.00
N ASN A 298 11.94 28.49 -50.78
CA ASN A 298 12.35 29.37 -49.68
C ASN A 298 11.37 29.33 -48.49
N THR A 299 11.37 28.22 -47.74
CA THR A 299 10.56 28.10 -46.50
C THR A 299 11.42 27.64 -45.30
N PHE A 300 11.61 28.54 -44.34
CA PHE A 300 12.23 28.20 -43.06
C PHE A 300 11.27 27.38 -42.18
N SER A 301 11.30 26.05 -42.36
CA SER A 301 10.82 25.10 -41.36
C SER A 301 12.01 24.31 -40.80
N SER A 302 12.12 24.24 -39.48
CA SER A 302 13.15 23.42 -38.84
C SER A 302 12.81 21.93 -39.05
N PRO A 303 13.75 21.11 -39.55
CA PRO A 303 13.45 19.71 -39.85
C PRO A 303 13.27 18.92 -38.56
N VAL A 304 12.01 18.63 -38.23
CA VAL A 304 11.64 17.70 -37.15
C VAL A 304 12.18 16.32 -37.51
N GLN A 305 13.23 15.87 -36.82
CA GLN A 305 13.72 14.51 -37.01
C GLN A 305 12.65 13.52 -36.57
N PRO A 306 12.23 12.55 -37.41
CA PRO A 306 11.32 11.50 -36.98
C PRO A 306 12.00 10.65 -35.90
N GLN A 307 11.25 10.26 -34.87
CA GLN A 307 11.77 9.37 -33.83
C GLN A 307 12.24 8.06 -34.47
N LYS A 308 13.50 7.69 -34.23
CA LYS A 308 14.08 6.46 -34.76
C LYS A 308 13.46 5.25 -34.04
N THR A 309 12.83 4.37 -34.82
CA THR A 309 12.34 3.08 -34.32
C THR A 309 13.52 2.13 -34.15
N LEU A 310 13.58 1.41 -33.02
CA LEU A 310 14.69 0.49 -32.72
C LEU A 310 14.63 -0.73 -33.68
N PRO A 311 15.60 -0.92 -34.59
CA PRO A 311 15.55 -2.01 -35.56
C PRO A 311 15.86 -3.34 -34.87
N GLY A 312 15.00 -4.35 -35.05
CA GLY A 312 15.18 -5.65 -34.40
C GLY A 312 14.88 -6.84 -35.30
N ARG A 313 15.79 -7.82 -35.27
CA ARG A 313 15.75 -9.07 -36.05
C ARG A 313 15.45 -10.25 -35.13
N ASN A 314 14.42 -11.02 -35.46
CA ASN A 314 14.12 -12.27 -34.76
C ASN A 314 15.20 -13.31 -35.11
N VAL A 315 15.63 -14.10 -34.12
CA VAL A 315 16.57 -15.21 -34.34
C VAL A 315 15.80 -16.47 -34.72
N LEU A 316 16.36 -17.29 -35.60
CA LEU A 316 15.74 -18.56 -36.00
C LEU A 316 15.98 -19.61 -34.90
N LEU A 317 14.90 -20.06 -34.25
CA LEU A 317 14.97 -21.01 -33.12
C LEU A 317 15.14 -22.48 -33.56
N GLY A 318 14.81 -22.82 -34.82
CA GLY A 318 14.92 -24.18 -35.33
C GLY A 318 14.13 -25.20 -34.50
N SER A 319 14.82 -26.20 -33.95
CA SER A 319 14.26 -27.23 -33.06
C SER A 319 13.85 -26.70 -31.68
N LEU A 320 14.29 -25.49 -31.28
CA LEU A 320 13.99 -24.85 -30.00
C LEU A 320 12.76 -23.92 -30.07
N ILE A 321 11.90 -24.10 -31.08
CA ILE A 321 10.78 -23.19 -31.36
C ILE A 321 9.72 -23.13 -30.25
N ASP A 322 9.52 -24.23 -29.52
CA ASP A 322 8.57 -24.29 -28.41
C ASP A 322 9.23 -24.06 -27.03
N SER A 323 10.55 -23.90 -26.99
CA SER A 323 11.31 -23.67 -25.76
C SER A 323 11.06 -22.29 -25.13
N THR A 324 11.08 -22.24 -23.80
CA THR A 324 11.16 -21.00 -23.04
C THR A 324 12.61 -20.73 -22.65
N PHE A 325 13.15 -19.59 -23.05
CA PHE A 325 14.48 -19.13 -22.63
C PHE A 325 14.35 -18.33 -21.33
N THR A 326 15.18 -18.64 -20.34
CA THR A 326 15.07 -18.09 -18.97
C THR A 326 16.08 -17.00 -18.69
N CYS A 327 17.34 -17.21 -19.07
CA CYS A 327 18.47 -16.35 -18.74
C CYS A 327 19.59 -16.47 -19.79
N ALA A 328 20.49 -15.49 -19.84
CA ALA A 328 21.69 -15.54 -20.68
C ALA A 328 22.90 -14.83 -20.07
N ALA A 329 24.09 -15.23 -20.49
CA ALA A 329 25.36 -14.59 -20.15
C ALA A 329 26.21 -14.36 -21.40
N VAL A 330 26.80 -13.17 -21.48
CA VAL A 330 27.58 -12.71 -22.64
C VAL A 330 29.01 -13.24 -22.52
N VAL A 331 29.54 -13.76 -23.63
CA VAL A 331 30.93 -14.24 -23.73
C VAL A 331 31.81 -13.14 -24.31
N ASP A 332 31.38 -12.55 -25.42
CA ASP A 332 32.05 -11.45 -26.11
C ASP A 332 31.02 -10.58 -26.88
N ASP A 333 31.48 -9.56 -27.62
CA ASP A 333 30.59 -8.64 -28.36
C ASP A 333 29.81 -9.28 -29.52
N SER A 334 30.17 -10.51 -29.91
CA SER A 334 29.49 -11.33 -30.94
C SER A 334 28.75 -12.55 -30.38
N ARG A 335 29.11 -13.03 -29.17
CA ARG A 335 28.67 -14.33 -28.64
C ARG A 335 28.01 -14.25 -27.28
N THR A 336 26.89 -14.95 -27.13
CA THR A 336 26.12 -15.04 -25.88
C THR A 336 25.62 -16.47 -25.67
N ILE A 337 25.78 -16.98 -24.45
CA ILE A 337 25.20 -18.26 -24.02
C ILE A 337 23.79 -18.00 -23.49
N ILE A 338 22.80 -18.71 -24.01
CA ILE A 338 21.38 -18.61 -23.67
C ILE A 338 20.88 -19.96 -23.14
N CYS A 339 20.20 -19.95 -21.99
CA CYS A 339 19.67 -21.16 -21.35
C CYS A 339 18.15 -21.30 -21.51
N SER A 340 17.68 -22.55 -21.63
CA SER A 340 16.26 -22.91 -21.65
C SER A 340 15.77 -23.42 -20.30
N GLU A 341 14.48 -23.21 -20.03
CA GLU A 341 13.76 -23.74 -18.87
C GLU A 341 13.74 -25.29 -18.83
N ALA A 342 14.04 -25.94 -19.96
CA ALA A 342 14.08 -27.39 -20.15
C ALA A 342 15.52 -27.98 -20.17
N GLY A 343 16.51 -27.17 -19.78
CA GLY A 343 17.91 -27.58 -19.59
C GLY A 343 18.82 -27.40 -20.80
N ASP A 344 18.32 -26.93 -21.96
CA ASP A 344 19.17 -26.70 -23.13
C ASP A 344 20.08 -25.47 -22.91
N VAL A 345 21.40 -25.63 -23.09
CA VAL A 345 22.34 -24.50 -23.14
C VAL A 345 22.75 -24.29 -24.59
N CYS A 346 22.57 -23.06 -25.08
CA CYS A 346 22.66 -22.71 -26.49
C CYS A 346 23.62 -21.54 -26.71
N LEU A 347 24.46 -21.62 -27.73
CA LEU A 347 25.28 -20.51 -28.18
C LEU A 347 24.52 -19.70 -29.24
N LEU A 348 24.46 -18.38 -29.04
CA LEU A 348 24.13 -17.40 -30.07
C LEU A 348 25.43 -16.80 -30.59
N ASP A 349 25.64 -16.86 -31.90
CA ASP A 349 26.80 -16.26 -32.60
C ASP A 349 26.31 -15.23 -33.65
N ASP A 350 27.00 -14.10 -33.79
CA ASP A 350 26.72 -13.03 -34.76
C ASP A 350 27.84 -12.94 -35.82
N ASP A 351 27.64 -13.59 -36.97
CA ASP A 351 28.49 -13.48 -38.17
C ASP A 351 28.46 -12.05 -38.80
N GLY A 352 27.89 -11.05 -38.12
CA GLY A 352 27.63 -9.68 -38.57
C GLY A 352 26.56 -9.56 -39.67
N LYS A 353 26.25 -10.67 -40.36
CA LYS A 353 25.20 -10.81 -41.36
C LYS A 353 23.92 -11.37 -40.76
N GLN A 354 24.04 -12.46 -40.00
CA GLN A 354 22.92 -13.22 -39.43
C GLN A 354 23.30 -13.78 -38.05
N MET A 355 22.37 -13.64 -37.11
CA MET A 355 22.39 -14.29 -35.80
C MET A 355 22.02 -15.78 -35.95
N LYS A 356 22.84 -16.69 -35.44
CA LYS A 356 22.58 -18.13 -35.44
C LYS A 356 22.53 -18.67 -34.01
N LEU A 357 21.39 -19.24 -33.62
CA LEU A 357 21.24 -19.97 -32.35
C LEU A 357 21.49 -21.46 -32.58
N GLN A 358 22.33 -22.08 -31.74
CA GLN A 358 22.63 -23.50 -31.79
C GLN A 358 22.64 -24.06 -30.36
N ARG A 359 21.97 -25.18 -30.11
CA ARG A 359 22.14 -25.91 -28.84
C ARG A 359 23.51 -26.56 -28.83
N VAL A 360 24.24 -26.41 -27.73
CA VAL A 360 25.51 -27.10 -27.48
C VAL A 360 25.21 -28.37 -26.70
N LEU A 361 24.79 -28.21 -25.44
CA LEU A 361 24.54 -29.31 -24.50
C LEU A 361 23.13 -29.22 -23.89
N ARG A 362 22.75 -30.24 -23.13
CA ARG A 362 21.51 -30.25 -22.34
C ARG A 362 21.77 -30.78 -20.94
N LEU A 363 21.48 -29.97 -19.94
CA LEU A 363 21.48 -30.33 -18.52
C LEU A 363 20.15 -31.00 -18.16
N GLU A 364 20.15 -31.94 -17.22
CA GLU A 364 18.96 -32.71 -16.83
C GLU A 364 18.06 -32.00 -15.80
N PHE A 365 18.18 -30.68 -15.67
CA PHE A 365 17.42 -29.85 -14.72
C PHE A 365 16.94 -28.52 -15.31
N SER A 366 15.97 -27.89 -14.65
CA SER A 366 15.39 -26.60 -15.09
C SER A 366 16.28 -25.44 -14.66
N ILE A 367 16.92 -24.78 -15.62
CA ILE A 367 17.88 -23.68 -15.39
C ILE A 367 17.15 -22.39 -15.00
N SER A 368 17.58 -21.79 -13.89
CA SER A 368 17.07 -20.51 -13.36
C SER A 368 17.98 -19.34 -13.70
N SER A 369 19.29 -19.46 -13.53
CA SER A 369 20.27 -18.37 -13.70
C SER A 369 21.59 -18.86 -14.30
N ILE A 370 22.29 -17.96 -14.99
CA ILE A 370 23.64 -18.17 -15.54
C ILE A 370 24.47 -16.89 -15.37
N THR A 371 25.75 -17.04 -15.04
CA THR A 371 26.73 -15.93 -15.01
C THR A 371 28.13 -16.43 -15.38
N ILE A 372 29.03 -15.57 -15.84
CA ILE A 372 30.36 -15.93 -16.37
C ILE A 372 31.47 -15.17 -15.63
N ARG A 373 32.55 -15.86 -15.26
CA ARG A 373 33.78 -15.29 -14.70
C ARG A 373 34.98 -16.18 -15.08
N ASP A 374 36.11 -15.56 -15.43
CA ASP A 374 37.38 -16.23 -15.69
C ASP A 374 37.25 -17.45 -16.67
N LEU A 375 36.57 -17.22 -17.81
CA LEU A 375 36.22 -18.23 -18.83
C LEU A 375 35.41 -19.45 -18.33
N THR A 376 34.85 -19.39 -17.12
CA THR A 376 33.92 -20.38 -16.57
C THR A 376 32.50 -19.82 -16.56
N ALA A 377 31.53 -20.57 -17.06
CA ALA A 377 30.11 -20.27 -16.93
C ALA A 377 29.53 -21.06 -15.74
N TYR A 378 28.80 -20.38 -14.88
CA TYR A 378 28.19 -20.93 -13.67
C TYR A 378 26.68 -20.94 -13.90
N VAL A 379 26.08 -22.13 -13.89
CA VAL A 379 24.67 -22.38 -14.20
C VAL A 379 23.98 -22.96 -12.98
N SER A 380 22.83 -22.40 -12.59
CA SER A 380 22.05 -22.90 -11.46
C SER A 380 20.65 -23.36 -11.83
N GLY A 381 20.14 -24.31 -11.05
CA GLY A 381 18.85 -24.95 -11.21
C GLY A 381 17.86 -24.58 -10.10
N LYS A 382 16.58 -24.72 -10.43
CA LYS A 382 15.47 -24.46 -9.49
C LYS A 382 15.43 -25.39 -8.26
N ALA A 383 16.07 -26.56 -8.31
CA ALA A 383 16.09 -27.56 -7.24
C ALA A 383 17.50 -27.75 -6.65
N GLY A 384 18.29 -26.68 -6.60
CA GLY A 384 19.59 -26.63 -5.95
C GLY A 384 20.76 -27.16 -6.77
N GLN A 385 20.53 -27.69 -7.98
CA GLN A 385 21.62 -28.07 -8.87
C GLN A 385 22.49 -26.86 -9.22
N PHE A 386 23.80 -27.04 -9.22
CA PHE A 386 24.78 -26.02 -9.58
C PHE A 386 25.87 -26.67 -10.43
N VAL A 387 26.15 -26.11 -11.61
CA VAL A 387 27.09 -26.69 -12.58
C VAL A 387 28.03 -25.60 -13.09
N THR A 388 29.32 -25.92 -13.17
CA THR A 388 30.32 -25.10 -13.84
C THR A 388 30.64 -25.68 -15.21
N LEU A 389 30.72 -24.81 -16.21
CA LEU A 389 31.01 -25.15 -17.61
C LEU A 389 32.23 -24.37 -18.10
N ASP A 390 33.07 -25.01 -18.92
CA ASP A 390 34.17 -24.35 -19.63
C ASP A 390 33.62 -23.59 -20.85
N VAL A 391 33.74 -22.26 -20.85
CA VAL A 391 33.23 -21.41 -21.94
C VAL A 391 33.96 -21.69 -23.25
N ALA A 392 35.24 -22.07 -23.24
CA ALA A 392 35.97 -22.41 -24.45
C ALA A 392 35.40 -23.67 -25.09
N LYS A 393 35.20 -24.74 -24.31
CA LYS A 393 34.56 -25.98 -24.79
C LYS A 393 33.12 -25.75 -25.29
N VAL A 394 32.34 -24.90 -24.62
CA VAL A 394 30.98 -24.55 -25.05
C VAL A 394 30.99 -23.80 -26.38
N VAL A 395 31.95 -22.89 -26.58
CA VAL A 395 32.13 -22.14 -27.84
C VAL A 395 32.64 -23.02 -28.98
N ASP A 396 33.49 -24.01 -28.68
CA ASP A 396 34.00 -25.01 -29.63
C ASP A 396 33.00 -26.18 -29.88
N PHE A 397 31.77 -26.08 -29.36
CA PHE A 397 30.70 -27.07 -29.52
C PHE A 397 31.04 -28.49 -29.02
N GLN A 398 31.77 -28.60 -27.91
CA GLN A 398 32.14 -29.89 -27.31
C GLN A 398 31.13 -30.34 -26.23
N ASP A 399 30.68 -31.59 -26.30
CA ASP A 399 29.75 -32.17 -25.32
C ASP A 399 30.36 -32.27 -23.90
N ASP A 400 31.68 -32.47 -23.81
CA ASP A 400 32.46 -32.57 -22.55
C ASP A 400 32.69 -31.20 -21.87
N SER A 401 31.70 -30.31 -21.93
CA SER A 401 31.79 -28.92 -21.44
C SER A 401 31.68 -28.76 -19.92
N ILE A 402 31.35 -29.83 -19.17
CA ILE A 402 31.11 -29.78 -17.71
C ILE A 402 32.44 -29.90 -16.94
N LEU A 403 32.63 -29.03 -15.94
CA LEU A 403 33.81 -29.03 -15.06
C LEU A 403 33.48 -29.63 -13.68
N GLU A 404 32.56 -29.02 -12.95
CA GLU A 404 32.04 -29.52 -11.67
C GLU A 404 30.51 -29.48 -11.64
N SER A 405 29.93 -30.37 -10.82
CA SER A 405 28.50 -30.38 -10.50
C SER A 405 28.34 -30.56 -8.99
N THR A 406 27.62 -29.65 -8.35
CA THR A 406 27.28 -29.68 -6.92
C THR A 406 25.76 -29.53 -6.73
N GLN A 407 25.28 -29.82 -5.51
CA GLN A 407 23.88 -29.61 -5.15
C GLN A 407 23.80 -28.81 -3.85
N ALA A 408 23.30 -27.58 -3.95
CA ALA A 408 22.92 -26.77 -2.81
C ALA A 408 21.58 -27.25 -2.22
N PRO A 409 21.29 -27.00 -0.93
CA PRO A 409 20.02 -27.40 -0.32
C PRO A 409 18.82 -26.63 -0.90
N ASN A 410 19.01 -25.35 -1.23
CA ASN A 410 17.98 -24.47 -1.79
C ASN A 410 18.26 -24.20 -3.27
N GLY A 411 17.21 -24.03 -4.07
CA GLY A 411 17.33 -23.56 -5.45
C GLY A 411 17.78 -22.09 -5.52
N ILE A 412 18.51 -21.72 -6.57
CA ILE A 412 19.08 -20.37 -6.74
C ILE A 412 18.25 -19.59 -7.78
N VAL A 413 17.83 -18.37 -7.42
CA VAL A 413 17.06 -17.44 -8.27
C VAL A 413 17.97 -16.54 -9.11
N ALA A 414 19.04 -16.02 -8.51
CA ALA A 414 19.96 -15.06 -9.13
C ALA A 414 21.39 -15.26 -8.63
N MET A 415 22.37 -14.90 -9.47
CA MET A 415 23.80 -15.08 -9.22
C MET A 415 24.61 -13.89 -9.73
N GLY A 416 25.65 -13.49 -9.01
CA GLY A 416 26.52 -12.38 -9.40
C GLY A 416 27.92 -12.48 -8.83
N PHE A 417 28.88 -11.82 -9.49
CA PHE A 417 30.28 -11.82 -9.09
C PHE A 417 30.72 -10.44 -8.60
N LEU A 418 31.39 -10.44 -7.46
CA LEU A 418 32.22 -9.34 -6.97
C LEU A 418 33.69 -9.66 -7.28
N ARG A 419 34.59 -8.69 -7.08
CA ARG A 419 36.05 -8.86 -7.34
C ARG A 419 36.64 -10.12 -6.67
N ASN A 420 36.28 -10.37 -5.41
CA ASN A 420 36.83 -11.46 -4.60
C ASN A 420 35.77 -12.50 -4.16
N ASN A 421 34.48 -12.18 -4.29
CA ASN A 421 33.38 -12.94 -3.71
C ASN A 421 32.33 -13.31 -4.77
N PHE A 422 31.54 -14.32 -4.50
CA PHE A 422 30.39 -14.75 -5.31
C PHE A 422 29.11 -14.55 -4.50
N VAL A 423 28.02 -14.10 -5.13
CA VAL A 423 26.75 -13.78 -4.46
C VAL A 423 25.64 -14.60 -5.10
N THR A 424 24.86 -15.30 -4.28
CA THR A 424 23.69 -16.10 -4.68
C THR A 424 22.46 -15.66 -3.92
N ILE A 425 21.31 -15.58 -4.60
CA ILE A 425 19.99 -15.41 -3.98
C ILE A 425 19.22 -16.71 -4.17
N ASP A 426 18.63 -17.26 -3.10
CA ASP A 426 17.83 -18.49 -3.15
C ASP A 426 16.32 -18.22 -3.32
N PHE A 427 15.52 -19.28 -3.52
CA PHE A 427 14.05 -19.16 -3.56
C PHE A 427 13.45 -18.81 -2.18
N ASN A 428 14.17 -19.12 -1.10
CA ASN A 428 13.81 -18.86 0.30
C ASN A 428 14.09 -17.40 0.73
N ARG A 429 14.40 -16.52 -0.24
CA ARG A 429 14.64 -15.08 -0.09
C ARG A 429 15.86 -14.72 0.77
N SER A 430 16.79 -15.65 0.95
CA SER A 430 18.10 -15.39 1.55
C SER A 430 19.11 -14.94 0.49
N ILE A 431 20.16 -14.26 0.92
CA ILE A 431 21.28 -13.84 0.08
C ILE A 431 22.58 -14.34 0.72
N GLU A 432 23.36 -15.10 -0.02
CA GLU A 432 24.59 -15.70 0.45
C GLU A 432 25.79 -15.13 -0.29
N ILE A 433 26.83 -14.75 0.46
CA ILE A 433 28.09 -14.23 -0.07
C ILE A 433 29.18 -15.26 0.26
N TRP A 434 29.73 -15.87 -0.79
CA TRP A 434 30.77 -16.90 -0.76
C TRP A 434 32.13 -16.29 -1.11
N HIS A 435 33.24 -16.82 -0.59
CA HIS A 435 34.56 -16.45 -1.09
C HIS A 435 34.83 -17.07 -2.48
N ARG A 436 35.82 -16.53 -3.22
CA ARG A 436 36.20 -16.99 -4.58
C ARG A 436 36.41 -18.51 -4.69
N ASP A 437 36.88 -19.15 -3.62
CA ASP A 437 37.43 -20.51 -3.60
C ASP A 437 36.41 -21.59 -3.21
N TYR A 438 35.17 -21.23 -2.86
CA TYR A 438 34.10 -22.15 -2.46
C TYR A 438 32.88 -22.01 -3.37
N LEU A 439 32.23 -23.15 -3.67
CA LEU A 439 31.00 -23.20 -4.47
C LEU A 439 29.80 -23.68 -3.63
N PRO A 440 28.57 -23.24 -3.95
CA PRO A 440 27.35 -23.72 -3.29
C PRO A 440 27.26 -25.26 -3.32
N GLY A 441 26.92 -25.85 -2.17
CA GLY A 441 26.78 -27.30 -2.03
C GLY A 441 28.09 -28.09 -1.81
N GLN A 442 29.25 -27.43 -1.69
CA GLN A 442 30.47 -28.12 -1.26
C GLN A 442 30.45 -28.39 0.25
N MET A 443 30.77 -29.63 0.66
CA MET A 443 30.63 -30.17 2.04
C MET A 443 31.66 -29.63 3.07
N LYS A 444 32.15 -28.41 2.88
CA LYS A 444 33.01 -27.70 3.85
C LYS A 444 32.42 -26.31 4.06
N ASP A 445 31.92 -26.06 5.27
CA ASP A 445 31.43 -24.73 5.64
C ASP A 445 32.57 -23.69 5.53
N ASP A 446 32.42 -22.77 4.58
CA ASP A 446 33.34 -21.66 4.37
C ASP A 446 33.28 -20.70 5.59
N PRO A 447 34.36 -20.55 6.38
CA PRO A 447 34.37 -19.66 7.56
C PRO A 447 34.26 -18.16 7.19
N SER A 448 34.38 -17.83 5.90
CA SER A 448 34.18 -16.49 5.34
C SER A 448 32.83 -16.28 4.66
N ARG A 449 31.97 -17.31 4.54
CA ARG A 449 30.57 -17.19 4.10
C ARG A 449 29.84 -16.13 4.93
N ILE A 450 29.00 -15.34 4.27
CA ILE A 450 28.11 -14.36 4.91
C ILE A 450 26.70 -14.67 4.44
N LEU A 451 25.81 -15.01 5.38
CA LEU A 451 24.39 -15.17 5.12
C LEU A 451 23.66 -13.88 5.52
N ILE A 452 22.95 -13.28 4.56
CA ILE A 452 21.86 -12.34 4.83
C ILE A 452 20.57 -13.17 4.77
N PRO A 453 20.05 -13.64 5.92
CA PRO A 453 18.90 -14.53 5.96
C PRO A 453 17.62 -13.89 5.38
N GLY A 454 16.70 -14.75 4.94
CA GLY A 454 15.33 -14.40 4.58
C GLY A 454 14.33 -15.20 5.40
N HIS A 455 13.08 -14.72 5.50
CA HIS A 455 12.03 -15.41 6.24
C HIS A 455 11.30 -16.49 5.41
N ASP A 456 11.67 -16.68 4.13
CA ASP A 456 11.03 -17.61 3.17
C ASP A 456 9.62 -17.18 2.75
N GLU A 457 8.73 -17.08 3.73
CA GLU A 457 7.30 -16.83 3.62
C GLU A 457 6.89 -15.39 4.01
N ALA A 458 5.58 -15.13 3.93
CA ALA A 458 4.96 -13.95 4.52
C ALA A 458 5.09 -13.96 6.06
N ILE A 459 5.61 -12.87 6.63
CA ILE A 459 5.80 -12.74 8.08
C ILE A 459 4.48 -12.25 8.69
N VAL A 460 3.92 -13.01 9.63
CA VAL A 460 2.62 -12.72 10.25
C VAL A 460 2.76 -11.79 11.45
N GLY A 461 3.89 -11.81 12.16
CA GLY A 461 4.13 -10.86 13.24
C GLY A 461 5.56 -10.83 13.76
N VAL A 462 5.78 -9.89 14.69
CA VAL A 462 7.06 -9.65 15.38
C VAL A 462 6.78 -9.26 16.83
N GLN A 463 7.69 -9.64 17.73
CA GLN A 463 7.71 -9.25 19.14
C GLN A 463 9.16 -9.06 19.59
N THR A 464 9.45 -8.07 20.42
CA THR A 464 10.74 -7.97 21.10
C THR A 464 10.86 -8.97 22.24
N LEU A 465 12.09 -9.45 22.48
CA LEU A 465 12.41 -10.36 23.58
C LEU A 465 13.19 -9.57 24.64
N PRO A 466 12.74 -9.54 25.91
CA PRO A 466 13.51 -8.90 26.97
C PRO A 466 14.76 -9.73 27.27
N GLN A 467 15.92 -9.07 27.32
CA GLN A 467 17.16 -9.69 27.81
C GLN A 467 17.18 -9.74 29.35
N PRO A 468 17.87 -10.72 29.98
CA PRO A 468 18.54 -11.86 29.36
C PRO A 468 17.56 -13.00 29.00
N ASN A 469 17.77 -13.60 27.84
CA ASN A 469 17.04 -14.78 27.35
C ASN A 469 18.03 -15.88 26.90
N LEU A 470 17.50 -17.08 26.60
CA LEU A 470 18.31 -18.29 26.38
C LEU A 470 19.32 -18.18 25.20
N HIS A 471 18.99 -17.39 24.17
CA HIS A 471 19.76 -17.32 22.91
C HIS A 471 20.45 -15.97 22.65
N ALA A 472 20.39 -15.01 23.60
CA ALA A 472 20.86 -13.64 23.41
C ALA A 472 20.32 -13.01 22.10
N ALA A 473 18.99 -13.02 21.98
CA ALA A 473 18.22 -12.51 20.85
C ALA A 473 17.37 -11.31 21.26
N ASP A 474 17.16 -10.36 20.36
CA ASP A 474 16.52 -9.06 20.66
C ASP A 474 15.04 -9.04 20.26
N PHE A 475 14.68 -9.84 19.27
CA PHE A 475 13.31 -10.00 18.81
C PHE A 475 13.07 -11.34 18.12
N MET A 476 11.79 -11.64 17.90
CA MET A 476 11.30 -12.88 17.31
C MET A 476 10.23 -12.58 16.26
N THR A 477 10.24 -13.32 15.17
CA THR A 477 9.21 -13.27 14.11
C THR A 477 8.62 -14.65 13.86
N TRP A 478 7.46 -14.70 13.21
CA TRP A 478 6.79 -15.95 12.85
C TRP A 478 6.09 -15.86 11.48
N SER A 479 6.09 -16.98 10.76
CA SER A 479 5.34 -17.19 9.52
C SER A 479 3.95 -17.76 9.78
N GLY A 480 3.15 -17.88 8.71
CA GLY A 480 1.86 -18.56 8.77
C GLY A 480 1.98 -20.07 8.91
N SER A 481 3.06 -20.69 8.42
CA SER A 481 3.30 -22.14 8.47
C SER A 481 3.75 -22.69 9.83
N GLY A 482 4.03 -21.82 10.81
CA GLY A 482 4.49 -22.21 12.15
C GLY A 482 5.99 -22.04 12.37
N LYS A 483 6.74 -21.67 11.34
CA LYS A 483 8.19 -21.38 11.41
C LYS A 483 8.44 -20.06 12.14
N MET A 484 9.17 -20.13 13.24
CA MET A 484 9.52 -19.02 14.13
C MET A 484 11.03 -18.80 14.15
N ILE A 485 11.47 -17.55 14.16
CA ILE A 485 12.89 -17.19 14.05
C ILE A 485 13.22 -16.13 15.10
N GLN A 486 14.31 -16.34 15.85
CA GLN A 486 14.86 -15.36 16.81
C GLN A 486 16.07 -14.65 16.21
N TRP A 487 16.16 -13.35 16.44
CA TRP A 487 17.03 -12.43 15.69
C TRP A 487 17.93 -11.58 16.57
N ASP A 488 19.11 -11.26 16.04
CA ASP A 488 19.96 -10.16 16.48
C ASP A 488 19.47 -8.81 15.92
N LEU A 489 19.79 -7.69 16.58
CA LEU A 489 19.79 -6.34 15.98
C LEU A 489 20.62 -6.26 14.68
N ASP A 490 21.67 -7.07 14.55
CA ASP A 490 22.47 -7.22 13.33
C ASP A 490 21.71 -7.99 12.21
N GLY A 491 20.47 -8.44 12.44
CA GLY A 491 19.62 -9.14 11.46
C GLY A 491 20.06 -10.58 11.17
N GLN A 492 20.87 -11.17 12.05
CA GLN A 492 21.31 -12.56 11.97
C GLN A 492 20.36 -13.48 12.77
N ILE A 493 20.20 -14.72 12.32
CA ILE A 493 19.42 -15.74 13.03
C ILE A 493 20.22 -16.26 14.22
N LYS A 494 19.61 -16.26 15.41
CA LYS A 494 20.14 -16.89 16.64
C LYS A 494 19.65 -18.33 16.78
N SER A 495 18.38 -18.55 16.47
CA SER A 495 17.70 -19.84 16.54
C SER A 495 16.43 -19.83 15.67
N THR A 496 15.99 -21.02 15.27
CA THR A 496 14.76 -21.25 14.51
C THR A 496 14.00 -22.39 15.20
N PHE A 497 12.68 -22.26 15.31
CA PHE A 497 11.79 -23.23 15.90
C PHE A 497 10.57 -23.41 15.00
N ASP A 498 10.17 -24.65 14.72
CA ASP A 498 8.96 -24.93 13.95
C ASP A 498 7.86 -25.43 14.90
N VAL A 499 6.79 -24.64 15.05
CA VAL A 499 5.59 -25.04 15.80
C VAL A 499 4.69 -25.86 14.88
N PRO A 500 4.33 -27.12 15.23
CA PRO A 500 3.45 -27.92 14.40
C PRO A 500 2.04 -27.33 14.42
N ILE A 501 1.49 -27.08 13.24
CA ILE A 501 0.12 -26.60 13.04
C ILE A 501 -0.79 -27.79 12.73
N GLU A 502 -1.92 -27.89 13.42
CA GLU A 502 -2.95 -28.86 13.06
C GLU A 502 -3.77 -28.39 11.85
N ASN A 503 -3.37 -28.89 10.69
CA ASN A 503 -4.20 -28.84 9.49
C ASN A 503 -5.25 -29.96 9.56
N VAL A 504 -6.47 -29.63 9.99
CA VAL A 504 -7.63 -30.51 9.85
C VAL A 504 -8.04 -30.52 8.38
N PRO A 505 -7.96 -31.67 7.66
CA PRO A 505 -8.34 -31.72 6.25
C PRO A 505 -9.87 -31.76 6.12
N THR A 506 -10.52 -30.59 6.08
CA THR A 506 -11.88 -30.49 5.57
C THR A 506 -11.87 -30.85 4.08
N GLY A 507 -12.83 -31.66 3.65
CA GLY A 507 -12.83 -32.33 2.33
C GLY A 507 -13.15 -31.44 1.13
N SER A 508 -12.67 -30.19 1.12
CA SER A 508 -12.86 -29.24 0.02
C SER A 508 -11.67 -28.28 -0.08
N ASP A 509 -11.07 -28.20 -1.28
CA ASP A 509 -9.92 -27.35 -1.65
C ASP A 509 -10.24 -25.83 -1.67
N LEU A 510 -11.21 -25.39 -0.86
CA LEU A 510 -11.76 -24.05 -0.79
C LEU A 510 -11.73 -23.46 0.63
N ASP A 511 -11.52 -24.28 1.66
CA ASP A 511 -11.29 -23.80 3.02
C ASP A 511 -9.84 -23.30 3.15
N PRO A 512 -9.59 -22.16 3.83
CA PRO A 512 -8.24 -21.65 4.02
C PRO A 512 -7.47 -22.53 5.02
N GLU A 513 -6.24 -22.88 4.67
CA GLU A 513 -5.31 -23.63 5.52
C GLU A 513 -5.18 -23.00 6.92
N ASN A 514 -4.95 -23.84 7.94
CA ASN A 514 -4.67 -23.36 9.28
C ASN A 514 -3.32 -22.65 9.28
N GLN A 515 -3.25 -21.52 9.97
CA GLN A 515 -2.05 -20.69 10.01
C GLN A 515 -1.91 -20.09 11.40
N LEU A 516 -0.65 -19.99 11.86
CA LEU A 516 -0.27 -19.35 13.10
C LEU A 516 -0.51 -17.84 12.98
N THR A 517 -1.39 -17.27 13.81
CA THR A 517 -1.78 -15.85 13.73
C THR A 517 -1.03 -14.99 14.73
N VAL A 518 -0.86 -15.45 15.97
CA VAL A 518 -0.25 -14.66 17.04
C VAL A 518 0.63 -15.50 17.95
N VAL A 519 1.79 -14.94 18.29
CA VAL A 519 2.77 -15.52 19.20
C VAL A 519 3.12 -14.50 20.29
N ARG A 520 3.29 -14.97 21.53
CA ARG A 520 3.86 -14.19 22.64
C ARG A 520 4.90 -15.01 23.41
N ALA A 521 6.12 -14.50 23.51
CA ALA A 521 7.07 -14.89 24.53
C ALA A 521 6.81 -14.13 25.84
N ASP A 522 7.17 -14.72 26.98
CA ASP A 522 7.07 -14.18 28.33
C ASP A 522 8.19 -13.18 28.70
N SER A 523 8.21 -12.72 29.96
CA SER A 523 9.18 -11.74 30.43
C SER A 523 10.60 -12.30 30.66
N SER A 524 10.79 -13.62 30.52
CA SER A 524 12.09 -14.30 30.58
C SER A 524 12.53 -14.92 29.23
N GLY A 525 11.71 -14.82 28.18
CA GLY A 525 12.01 -15.35 26.85
C GLY A 525 12.20 -16.88 26.82
N ASN A 526 11.47 -17.61 27.68
CA ASN A 526 11.51 -19.06 27.81
C ASN A 526 10.15 -19.72 27.52
N LEU A 527 9.05 -19.08 27.91
CA LEU A 527 7.70 -19.57 27.70
C LEU A 527 7.09 -18.87 26.47
N ILE A 528 6.62 -19.66 25.51
CA ILE A 528 5.96 -19.16 24.30
C ILE A 528 4.50 -19.63 24.29
N VAL A 529 3.59 -18.69 24.07
CA VAL A 529 2.17 -18.91 23.82
C VAL A 529 1.88 -18.63 22.34
N THR A 530 1.24 -19.56 21.64
CA THR A 530 0.91 -19.48 20.20
C THR A 530 -0.59 -19.70 19.96
N GLY A 531 -1.19 -18.90 19.06
CA GLY A 531 -2.61 -18.97 18.70
C GLY A 531 -2.84 -19.11 17.20
N ASP A 532 -3.74 -20.03 16.82
CA ASP A 532 -4.04 -20.43 15.44
C ASP A 532 -5.30 -19.76 14.86
N ARG A 533 -5.40 -19.75 13.52
CA ARG A 533 -6.62 -19.40 12.78
C ARG A 533 -7.83 -20.27 13.15
N ILE A 534 -7.61 -21.53 13.51
CA ILE A 534 -8.68 -22.45 13.95
C ILE A 534 -9.10 -22.23 15.42
N GLY A 535 -8.39 -21.39 16.17
CA GLY A 535 -8.66 -21.11 17.59
C GLY A 535 -7.96 -22.04 18.59
N VAL A 536 -7.00 -22.84 18.12
CA VAL A 536 -6.10 -23.63 18.97
C VAL A 536 -5.13 -22.69 19.68
N LEU A 537 -4.88 -22.97 20.96
CA LEU A 537 -3.94 -22.28 21.82
C LEU A 537 -2.92 -23.30 22.34
N ARG A 538 -1.64 -23.04 22.08
CA ARG A 538 -0.52 -23.87 22.54
C ARG A 538 0.42 -23.06 23.42
N VAL A 539 0.98 -23.70 24.43
CA VAL A 539 2.01 -23.12 25.31
C VAL A 539 3.20 -24.06 25.40
N VAL A 540 4.40 -23.53 25.16
CA VAL A 540 5.66 -24.26 25.01
C VAL A 540 6.69 -23.69 25.98
N ASP A 541 7.46 -24.54 26.65
CA ASP A 541 8.72 -24.13 27.29
C ASP A 541 9.89 -24.41 26.34
N LEU A 542 10.61 -23.37 25.93
CA LEU A 542 11.78 -23.45 25.07
C LEU A 542 12.94 -24.25 25.69
N LYS A 543 13.00 -24.38 27.03
CA LYS A 543 14.08 -25.13 27.70
C LYS A 543 13.91 -26.64 27.59
N THR A 544 12.67 -27.12 27.56
CA THR A 544 12.34 -28.55 27.51
C THR A 544 11.86 -28.98 26.12
N GLY A 545 11.29 -28.07 25.34
CA GLY A 545 10.56 -28.37 24.10
C GLY A 545 9.18 -28.99 24.35
N GLU A 546 8.69 -28.98 25.59
CA GLU A 546 7.43 -29.63 25.97
C GLU A 546 6.22 -28.69 25.90
N TRP A 547 5.09 -29.27 25.50
CA TRP A 547 3.79 -28.61 25.38
C TRP A 547 3.11 -28.58 26.76
N LEU A 548 3.22 -27.46 27.47
CA LEU A 548 2.62 -27.23 28.79
C LEU A 548 1.10 -27.05 28.73
N LEU A 549 0.59 -26.65 27.58
CA LEU A 549 -0.84 -26.61 27.26
C LEU A 549 -1.03 -26.81 25.76
N ASP A 550 -1.99 -27.64 25.39
CA ASP A 550 -2.56 -27.69 24.04
C ASP A 550 -4.08 -27.78 24.19
N THR A 551 -4.82 -26.79 23.71
CA THR A 551 -6.26 -26.69 23.92
C THR A 551 -6.91 -25.80 22.87
N LYS A 552 -8.06 -26.22 22.34
CA LYS A 552 -8.91 -25.33 21.54
C LYS A 552 -9.62 -24.32 22.43
N ALA A 553 -8.97 -23.18 22.65
CA ALA A 553 -9.52 -22.05 23.38
C ALA A 553 -10.73 -21.45 22.66
N HIS A 554 -10.56 -21.06 21.40
CA HIS A 554 -11.53 -20.28 20.65
C HIS A 554 -12.24 -21.09 19.56
N ALA A 555 -13.47 -20.70 19.24
CA ALA A 555 -14.25 -21.29 18.14
C ALA A 555 -13.79 -20.78 16.75
N SER A 556 -12.95 -19.75 16.72
CA SER A 556 -12.41 -19.09 15.52
C SER A 556 -11.06 -18.44 15.83
N GLU A 557 -10.49 -17.77 14.83
CA GLU A 557 -9.17 -17.11 14.81
C GLU A 557 -8.82 -16.35 16.09
N VAL A 558 -7.70 -16.71 16.73
CA VAL A 558 -7.11 -15.93 17.84
C VAL A 558 -6.58 -14.61 17.26
N GLN A 559 -7.04 -13.48 17.79
CA GLN A 559 -6.70 -12.12 17.31
C GLN A 559 -5.46 -11.56 18.00
N ASP A 560 -5.39 -11.70 19.33
CA ASP A 560 -4.30 -11.21 20.16
C ASP A 560 -4.15 -12.08 21.41
N ILE A 561 -2.95 -12.06 21.97
CA ILE A 561 -2.57 -12.74 23.21
C ILE A 561 -1.74 -11.73 24.02
N THR A 562 -1.96 -11.70 25.33
CA THR A 562 -1.09 -10.97 26.28
C THR A 562 -0.75 -11.88 27.46
N ILE A 563 0.53 -11.83 27.85
CA ILE A 563 1.07 -12.55 29.00
C ILE A 563 1.43 -11.52 30.07
N TYR A 564 1.01 -11.77 31.31
CA TYR A 564 1.51 -11.12 32.50
C TYR A 564 2.29 -12.14 33.33
N ASP A 565 3.51 -11.79 33.71
CA ASP A 565 4.47 -12.66 34.38
C ASP A 565 5.22 -11.84 35.45
N ASP A 566 4.87 -12.01 36.72
CA ASP A 566 5.60 -11.38 37.82
C ASP A 566 6.64 -12.34 38.41
N LYS A 567 7.91 -12.01 38.17
CA LYS A 567 9.08 -12.74 38.67
C LYS A 567 9.19 -12.77 40.21
N LYS A 568 8.41 -11.96 40.96
CA LYS A 568 8.41 -11.97 42.43
C LYS A 568 7.41 -12.95 43.03
N THR A 569 6.19 -13.01 42.48
CA THR A 569 5.12 -13.92 42.95
C THR A 569 5.06 -15.23 42.15
N SER A 570 5.79 -15.34 41.03
CA SER A 570 5.68 -16.43 40.04
C SER A 570 4.28 -16.59 39.43
N LYS A 571 3.42 -15.58 39.58
CA LYS A 571 2.04 -15.52 39.08
C LYS A 571 2.04 -15.22 37.58
N LEU A 572 1.71 -16.24 36.79
CA LEU A 572 1.55 -16.14 35.34
C LEU A 572 0.07 -16.10 34.98
N ILE A 573 -0.36 -15.03 34.31
CA ILE A 573 -1.69 -14.89 33.72
C ILE A 573 -1.54 -14.76 32.20
N VAL A 574 -2.28 -15.56 31.45
CA VAL A 574 -2.36 -15.46 29.99
C VAL A 574 -3.79 -15.12 29.60
N ALA A 575 -3.97 -14.08 28.78
CA ALA A 575 -5.27 -13.70 28.23
C ALA A 575 -5.25 -13.76 26.71
N THR A 576 -6.31 -14.33 26.12
CA THR A 576 -6.46 -14.52 24.67
C THR A 576 -7.79 -13.95 24.20
N CYS A 577 -7.85 -13.35 23.01
CA CYS A 577 -9.12 -12.99 22.37
C CYS A 577 -9.36 -13.73 21.06
N GLY A 578 -10.61 -14.16 20.88
CA GLY A 578 -11.08 -14.80 19.66
C GLY A 578 -11.92 -13.88 18.79
N ARG A 579 -11.92 -14.17 17.49
CA ARG A 579 -12.89 -13.62 16.54
C ARG A 579 -14.34 -14.01 16.87
N ASP A 580 -14.52 -15.06 17.66
CA ASP A 580 -15.81 -15.61 18.14
C ASP A 580 -16.59 -14.72 19.14
N ARG A 581 -16.02 -13.55 19.49
CA ARG A 581 -16.53 -12.56 20.49
C ARG A 581 -16.26 -12.95 21.94
N THR A 582 -15.32 -13.87 22.19
CA THR A 582 -14.88 -14.22 23.54
C THR A 582 -13.46 -13.73 23.84
N ALA A 583 -13.19 -13.47 25.10
CA ALA A 583 -11.85 -13.47 25.67
C ALA A 583 -11.75 -14.61 26.69
N GLN A 584 -10.62 -15.30 26.75
CA GLN A 584 -10.37 -16.36 27.72
C GLN A 584 -9.16 -16.03 28.58
N LEU A 585 -9.26 -16.37 29.86
CA LEU A 585 -8.26 -16.08 30.89
C LEU A 585 -7.75 -17.39 31.49
N PHE A 586 -6.43 -17.50 31.52
CA PHE A 586 -5.70 -18.66 32.01
C PHE A 586 -4.74 -18.24 33.12
N HIS A 587 -4.60 -19.08 34.15
CA HIS A 587 -3.66 -18.91 35.26
C HIS A 587 -2.74 -20.14 35.35
N ARG A 588 -1.49 -19.94 35.76
CA ARG A 588 -0.58 -21.04 36.10
C ARG A 588 -0.76 -21.43 37.56
N ALA A 589 -1.34 -22.59 37.79
CA ALA A 589 -1.51 -23.15 39.13
C ALA A 589 -0.17 -23.54 39.76
N GLU A 590 -0.14 -23.71 41.09
CA GLU A 590 1.08 -24.06 41.85
C GLU A 590 1.77 -25.35 41.35
N ASN A 591 1.01 -26.27 40.75
CA ASN A 591 1.53 -27.49 40.13
C ASN A 591 2.24 -27.26 38.77
N GLY A 592 2.43 -26.01 38.37
CA GLY A 592 3.09 -25.59 37.13
C GLY A 592 2.21 -25.61 35.88
N ALA A 593 1.02 -26.23 35.93
CA ALA A 593 0.11 -26.38 34.80
C ALA A 593 -0.74 -25.12 34.57
N ILE A 594 -1.00 -24.79 33.31
CA ILE A 594 -1.80 -23.64 32.92
C ILE A 594 -3.26 -24.09 32.77
N ARG A 595 -4.18 -23.39 33.45
CA ARG A 595 -5.61 -23.71 33.49
C ARG A 595 -6.46 -22.50 33.08
N HIS A 596 -7.45 -22.73 32.23
CA HIS A 596 -8.52 -21.77 31.98
C HIS A 596 -9.35 -21.57 33.26
N PHE A 597 -9.54 -20.32 33.70
CA PHE A 597 -10.40 -20.00 34.85
C PHE A 597 -11.69 -19.26 34.44
N GLN A 598 -11.66 -18.43 33.40
CA GLN A 598 -12.84 -17.65 33.00
C GLN A 598 -12.88 -17.29 31.51
N THR A 599 -14.07 -17.43 30.93
CA THR A 599 -14.43 -16.87 29.62
C THR A 599 -15.25 -15.60 29.82
N LEU A 600 -14.99 -14.57 29.02
CA LEU A 600 -15.72 -13.30 28.95
C LEU A 600 -16.38 -13.20 27.56
N GLU A 601 -17.69 -12.92 27.48
CA GLU A 601 -18.40 -12.74 26.20
C GLU A 601 -18.69 -11.26 25.92
N PHE A 602 -18.57 -10.86 24.66
CA PHE A 602 -18.75 -9.49 24.16
C PHE A 602 -19.78 -9.44 23.01
N ALA A 603 -20.30 -8.25 22.72
CA ALA A 603 -21.28 -8.06 21.66
C ALA A 603 -20.67 -8.22 20.25
N ALA A 604 -19.39 -7.88 20.10
CA ALA A 604 -18.61 -8.03 18.87
C ALA A 604 -17.24 -8.67 19.14
N LYS A 605 -16.43 -8.90 18.09
CA LYS A 605 -15.10 -9.48 18.27
C LYS A 605 -14.22 -8.59 19.15
N VAL A 606 -13.47 -9.21 20.05
CA VAL A 606 -12.43 -8.53 20.84
C VAL A 606 -11.20 -8.35 19.95
N VAL A 607 -10.68 -7.13 19.89
CA VAL A 607 -9.60 -6.72 18.98
C VAL A 607 -8.23 -6.88 19.64
N GLN A 608 -8.13 -6.58 20.93
CA GLN A 608 -6.87 -6.64 21.69
C GLN A 608 -7.18 -6.81 23.19
N ILE A 609 -6.25 -7.40 23.96
CA ILE A 609 -6.29 -7.49 25.43
C ILE A 609 -4.96 -6.99 26.01
N LEU A 610 -5.00 -6.26 27.13
CA LEU A 610 -3.81 -5.87 27.89
C LEU A 610 -4.00 -6.15 29.38
N ILE A 611 -2.93 -6.58 30.06
CA ILE A 611 -2.89 -6.84 31.51
C ILE A 611 -1.82 -5.92 32.11
N PRO A 612 -2.18 -4.70 32.59
CA PRO A 612 -1.20 -3.77 33.16
C PRO A 612 -0.73 -4.14 34.57
N SER A 613 -1.51 -4.91 35.32
CA SER A 613 -1.15 -5.42 36.64
C SER A 613 -1.88 -6.74 36.91
N ASP A 614 -1.43 -7.48 37.91
CA ASP A 614 -2.06 -8.73 38.36
C ASP A 614 -3.45 -8.54 38.99
N GLU A 615 -3.83 -7.27 39.24
CA GLU A 615 -5.15 -6.81 39.66
C GLU A 615 -6.08 -6.40 38.51
N LYS A 616 -5.62 -6.15 37.27
CA LYS A 616 -6.45 -5.51 36.23
C LYS A 616 -6.24 -6.05 34.83
N ILE A 617 -7.34 -6.18 34.08
CA ILE A 617 -7.35 -6.51 32.64
C ILE A 617 -8.15 -5.47 31.87
N LEU A 618 -7.66 -5.08 30.70
CA LEU A 618 -8.35 -4.24 29.73
C LEU A 618 -8.62 -5.02 28.45
N THR A 619 -9.87 -5.01 27.98
CA THR A 619 -10.29 -5.66 26.72
C THR A 619 -10.91 -4.63 25.79
N CYS A 620 -10.46 -4.57 24.53
CA CYS A 620 -10.94 -3.59 23.55
C CYS A 620 -11.80 -4.29 22.48
N SER A 621 -13.08 -3.95 22.38
CA SER A 621 -14.04 -4.63 21.50
C SER A 621 -14.47 -3.77 20.31
N LEU A 622 -14.73 -4.42 19.17
CA LEU A 622 -15.16 -3.77 17.92
C LEU A 622 -16.53 -3.06 18.06
N ASP A 623 -17.31 -3.41 19.09
CA ASP A 623 -18.58 -2.76 19.47
C ASP A 623 -18.42 -1.33 20.03
N ARG A 624 -17.19 -0.81 20.06
CA ARG A 624 -16.80 0.51 20.60
C ARG A 624 -16.79 0.56 22.12
N THR A 625 -16.63 -0.57 22.81
CA THR A 625 -16.33 -0.59 24.25
C THR A 625 -14.87 -0.94 24.53
N LEU A 626 -14.29 -0.20 25.48
CA LEU A 626 -13.09 -0.59 26.21
C LEU A 626 -13.55 -0.97 27.62
N GLN A 627 -13.44 -2.24 27.99
CA GLN A 627 -13.88 -2.75 29.28
C GLN A 627 -12.67 -3.01 30.18
N ILE A 628 -12.81 -2.63 31.45
CA ILE A 628 -11.80 -2.76 32.50
C ILE A 628 -12.37 -3.74 33.52
N TYR A 629 -11.64 -4.82 33.77
CA TYR A 629 -11.96 -5.82 34.78
C TYR A 629 -10.96 -5.73 35.93
N ASP A 630 -11.47 -5.84 37.16
CA ASP A 630 -10.63 -6.06 38.34
C ASP A 630 -10.54 -7.56 38.60
N LEU A 631 -9.31 -8.07 38.80
CA LEU A 631 -8.99 -9.46 39.10
C LEU A 631 -9.04 -9.66 40.62
N VAL A 632 -10.08 -10.33 41.09
CA VAL A 632 -10.35 -10.58 42.51
C VAL A 632 -10.09 -12.07 42.80
N PRO A 633 -9.20 -12.43 43.75
CA PRO A 633 -9.08 -13.80 44.22
C PRO A 633 -10.31 -14.16 45.06
N ARG A 634 -10.88 -15.34 44.83
CA ARG A 634 -12.13 -15.79 45.46
C ARG A 634 -11.97 -16.14 46.94
N ASN A 635 -10.80 -16.68 47.29
CA ASN A 635 -10.39 -17.05 48.64
C ASN A 635 -8.98 -16.47 48.91
N SER A 636 -8.59 -16.37 50.18
CA SER A 636 -7.22 -16.01 50.59
C SER A 636 -6.18 -17.05 50.22
N ASP A 637 -6.60 -18.31 50.07
CA ASP A 637 -5.75 -19.46 49.80
C ASP A 637 -6.15 -20.13 48.48
N CYS A 638 -5.16 -20.33 47.61
CA CYS A 638 -5.17 -21.12 46.36
C CYS A 638 -6.02 -20.62 45.15
N ASP A 639 -5.31 -20.31 44.05
CA ASP A 639 -5.66 -20.37 42.60
C ASP A 639 -6.99 -19.86 42.00
N ASP A 640 -8.10 -19.75 42.73
CA ASP A 640 -9.41 -19.33 42.18
C ASP A 640 -9.45 -17.80 41.94
N LEU A 641 -8.99 -17.35 40.77
CA LEU A 641 -9.07 -15.94 40.34
C LEU A 641 -10.36 -15.65 39.55
N ALA A 642 -10.92 -14.45 39.68
CA ALA A 642 -12.08 -14.01 38.89
C ALA A 642 -11.94 -12.56 38.39
N ALA A 643 -12.15 -12.34 37.09
CA ALA A 643 -12.24 -11.03 36.45
C ALA A 643 -13.68 -10.49 36.57
N VAL A 644 -13.86 -9.45 37.40
CA VAL A 644 -15.14 -8.77 37.63
C VAL A 644 -15.16 -7.46 36.82
N PRO A 645 -16.21 -7.17 36.02
CA PRO A 645 -16.27 -5.95 35.22
C PRO A 645 -16.37 -4.72 36.14
N SER A 646 -15.30 -3.93 36.18
CA SER A 646 -15.15 -2.74 37.01
C SER A 646 -15.70 -1.50 36.31
N ARG A 647 -15.43 -1.36 35.00
CA ARG A 647 -15.88 -0.21 34.20
C ARG A 647 -15.99 -0.54 32.72
N VAL A 648 -16.98 0.06 32.05
CA VAL A 648 -17.11 0.08 30.59
C VAL A 648 -16.94 1.53 30.09
N LEU A 649 -16.06 1.73 29.11
CA LEU A 649 -15.78 3.02 28.49
C LEU A 649 -16.24 3.01 27.02
N SER A 650 -17.07 3.97 26.64
CA SER A 650 -17.53 4.13 25.26
C SER A 650 -16.50 4.88 24.41
N LEU A 651 -16.09 4.26 23.30
CA LEU A 651 -15.18 4.80 22.31
C LEU A 651 -15.94 5.58 21.22
N LYS A 652 -15.30 6.59 20.61
CA LYS A 652 -15.93 7.42 19.55
C LYS A 652 -16.29 6.63 18.30
N ALA A 653 -15.43 5.66 17.97
CA ALA A 653 -15.55 4.75 16.83
C ALA A 653 -14.99 3.38 17.24
N SER A 654 -15.02 2.40 16.34
CA SER A 654 -14.51 1.06 16.64
C SER A 654 -12.97 1.06 16.69
N PRO A 655 -12.35 0.38 17.66
CA PRO A 655 -10.90 0.38 17.87
C PRO A 655 -10.16 -0.52 16.88
N THR A 656 -8.88 -0.23 16.69
CA THR A 656 -7.90 -1.05 15.95
C THR A 656 -6.80 -1.61 16.84
N SER A 657 -6.24 -0.79 17.73
CA SER A 657 -5.21 -1.19 18.69
C SER A 657 -5.21 -0.25 19.91
N MET A 658 -4.74 -0.75 21.04
CA MET A 658 -4.49 0.01 22.26
C MET A 658 -3.07 -0.23 22.79
N VAL A 659 -2.52 0.78 23.47
CA VAL A 659 -1.25 0.69 24.21
C VAL A 659 -1.36 1.46 25.53
N MET A 660 -0.74 0.90 26.57
CA MET A 660 -0.65 1.48 27.91
C MET A 660 0.54 2.43 28.02
N ASN A 661 0.37 3.56 28.71
CA ASN A 661 1.48 4.20 29.41
C ASN A 661 1.62 3.54 30.80
N SER A 662 2.82 3.08 31.13
CA SER A 662 3.11 2.44 32.43
C SER A 662 3.54 3.43 33.52
N ASP A 663 3.65 4.72 33.19
CA ASP A 663 4.17 5.72 34.13
C ASP A 663 3.28 5.84 35.39
N SER A 664 3.89 5.49 36.53
CA SER A 664 3.24 5.21 37.82
C SER A 664 2.33 6.30 38.38
N LYS A 665 2.37 7.51 37.81
CA LYS A 665 1.56 8.67 38.23
C LYS A 665 0.26 8.83 37.45
N ASN A 666 0.20 8.35 36.20
CA ASN A 666 -0.93 8.58 35.28
C ASN A 666 -1.18 7.34 34.39
N GLN A 667 -1.83 6.32 34.95
CA GLN A 667 -2.29 5.15 34.18
C GLN A 667 -3.27 5.56 33.07
N SER A 668 -2.76 5.70 31.85
CA SER A 668 -3.51 6.13 30.68
C SER A 668 -3.33 5.16 29.50
N VAL A 669 -4.37 5.04 28.68
CA VAL A 669 -4.45 4.15 27.51
C VAL A 669 -4.57 4.98 26.25
N PHE A 670 -3.65 4.82 25.30
CA PHE A 670 -3.84 5.32 23.95
C PHE A 670 -4.58 4.26 23.12
N VAL A 671 -5.74 4.61 22.57
CA VAL A 671 -6.54 3.74 21.70
C VAL A 671 -6.61 4.38 20.31
N SER A 672 -6.17 3.65 19.29
CA SER A 672 -6.39 4.04 17.88
C SER A 672 -7.75 3.52 17.40
N LEU A 673 -8.41 4.34 16.58
CA LEU A 673 -9.79 4.14 16.13
C LEU A 673 -9.89 4.20 14.60
N LEU A 674 -10.86 3.47 14.03
CA LEU A 674 -11.16 3.47 12.59
C LEU A 674 -11.57 4.85 12.03
N ASP A 675 -11.91 5.84 12.88
CA ASP A 675 -12.17 7.22 12.47
C ASP A 675 -10.89 8.06 12.24
N ARG A 676 -9.72 7.41 12.29
CA ARG A 676 -8.38 7.99 12.11
C ARG A 676 -7.97 8.90 13.27
N SER A 677 -8.57 8.72 14.45
CA SER A 677 -8.14 9.38 15.68
C SER A 677 -7.43 8.42 16.64
N ILE A 678 -6.57 9.00 17.46
CA ILE A 678 -6.12 8.41 18.70
C ILE A 678 -6.86 9.10 19.84
N CYS A 679 -7.24 8.33 20.84
CA CYS A 679 -7.90 8.81 22.06
C CYS A 679 -7.10 8.30 23.28
N GLN A 680 -6.69 9.23 24.15
CA GLN A 680 -6.04 8.92 25.42
C GLN A 680 -7.10 8.87 26.53
N TYR A 681 -7.25 7.72 27.17
CA TYR A 681 -8.21 7.50 28.26
C TYR A 681 -7.50 7.29 29.60
N ASP A 682 -7.95 7.99 30.62
CA ASP A 682 -7.59 7.77 32.02
C ASP A 682 -8.28 6.51 32.54
N ILE A 683 -7.53 5.54 33.06
CA ILE A 683 -8.09 4.30 33.63
C ILE A 683 -8.79 4.59 34.96
N SER A 684 -8.18 5.41 35.80
CA SER A 684 -8.65 5.71 37.16
C SER A 684 -9.92 6.57 37.14
N ALA A 685 -9.91 7.65 36.36
CA ALA A 685 -11.05 8.55 36.21
C ALA A 685 -12.08 8.01 35.21
N GLY A 686 -11.69 7.13 34.27
CA GLY A 686 -12.52 6.66 33.17
C GLY A 686 -12.91 7.78 32.20
N ARG A 687 -12.01 8.73 31.96
CA ARG A 687 -12.27 9.95 31.18
C ARG A 687 -11.32 10.06 30.00
N LEU A 688 -11.82 10.57 28.88
CA LEU A 688 -10.99 10.99 27.76
C LEU A 688 -10.15 12.20 28.20
N GLN A 689 -8.82 12.06 28.20
CA GLN A 689 -7.87 13.14 28.51
C GLN A 689 -7.55 13.94 27.25
N ASN A 690 -7.01 13.27 26.22
CA ASN A 690 -6.61 13.86 24.94
C ASN A 690 -7.24 13.09 23.76
N SER A 691 -7.40 13.75 22.62
CA SER A 691 -7.72 13.08 21.37
C SER A 691 -7.35 13.93 20.15
N PHE A 692 -6.55 13.35 19.28
CA PHE A 692 -6.05 13.96 18.05
C PHE A 692 -6.30 13.04 16.85
N LYS A 693 -6.21 13.59 15.64
CA LYS A 693 -6.30 12.82 14.39
C LYS A 693 -4.91 12.58 13.81
N CYS A 694 -4.71 11.40 13.24
CA CYS A 694 -3.43 10.92 12.72
C CYS A 694 -3.11 11.57 11.36
N TYR A 695 -2.95 12.89 11.36
CA TYR A 695 -2.64 13.68 10.18
C TYR A 695 -1.20 13.48 9.70
N ASP A 696 -0.96 13.82 8.44
CA ASP A 696 0.36 13.92 7.81
C ASP A 696 1.00 15.32 8.01
N GLU A 697 2.29 15.45 7.68
CA GLU A 697 3.07 16.70 7.57
C GLU A 697 2.31 17.86 6.87
N SER A 698 1.53 17.56 5.85
CA SER A 698 0.75 18.54 5.06
C SER A 698 -0.60 18.91 5.68
N GLY A 699 -1.04 18.23 6.74
CA GLY A 699 -2.37 18.35 7.35
C GLY A 699 -3.54 17.91 6.47
N ALA A 700 -3.30 17.54 5.21
CA ALA A 700 -4.36 17.24 4.22
C ALA A 700 -4.93 15.81 4.37
N GLU A 701 -4.09 14.87 4.78
CA GLU A 701 -4.41 13.44 4.82
C GLU A 701 -4.31 12.89 6.23
N SER A 702 -5.10 11.85 6.51
CA SER A 702 -5.12 11.15 7.80
C SER A 702 -5.24 9.65 7.57
N ALA A 703 -4.50 8.87 8.35
CA ALA A 703 -4.44 7.41 8.25
C ALA A 703 -5.10 6.72 9.45
N VAL A 704 -5.50 5.47 9.26
CA VAL A 704 -5.82 4.56 10.38
C VAL A 704 -4.51 3.92 10.83
N LEU A 705 -4.28 3.82 12.15
CA LEU A 705 -3.15 3.08 12.70
C LEU A 705 -3.65 1.72 13.21
N GLU A 706 -3.10 0.64 12.68
CA GLU A 706 -3.57 -0.73 12.97
C GLU A 706 -2.82 -1.40 14.13
N ARG A 707 -1.61 -0.92 14.42
CA ARG A 707 -0.82 -1.29 15.59
C ARG A 707 -0.23 -0.01 16.19
N LEU A 708 -0.34 0.17 17.51
CA LEU A 708 0.35 1.24 18.25
C LEU A 708 1.43 0.66 19.16
N LEU A 709 2.51 1.40 19.37
CA LEU A 709 3.47 1.23 20.47
C LEU A 709 3.84 2.60 21.06
N LEU A 710 4.11 2.65 22.36
CA LEU A 710 4.55 3.85 23.08
C LEU A 710 6.00 3.66 23.54
N ASP A 711 6.89 4.54 23.07
CA ASP A 711 8.25 4.68 23.58
C ASP A 711 8.19 5.23 25.02
N GLN A 712 8.77 4.48 25.94
CA GLN A 712 8.86 4.78 27.37
C GLN A 712 10.33 4.72 27.84
N THR A 713 11.28 5.09 26.95
CA THR A 713 12.71 5.14 27.29
C THR A 713 12.97 6.12 28.44
N ALA A 714 13.32 5.56 29.60
CA ALA A 714 13.40 6.29 30.86
C ALA A 714 14.50 7.37 30.83
N GLY A 715 14.09 8.63 30.82
CA GLY A 715 14.98 9.80 30.81
C GLY A 715 14.67 10.85 29.74
N ARG A 716 13.81 10.55 28.76
CA ARG A 716 13.32 11.56 27.78
C ARG A 716 12.10 12.31 28.31
N GLU A 717 12.04 13.62 28.06
CA GLU A 717 10.89 14.48 28.42
C GLU A 717 9.68 14.32 27.48
N GLN A 718 9.85 13.64 26.34
CA GLN A 718 8.83 13.48 25.31
C GLN A 718 8.52 11.99 25.05
N GLU A 719 7.30 11.58 25.41
CA GLU A 719 6.74 10.28 25.06
C GLU A 719 6.44 10.23 23.56
N ARG A 720 6.91 9.20 22.85
CA ARG A 720 6.70 9.04 21.40
C ARG A 720 5.78 7.88 21.10
N LEU A 721 4.74 8.11 20.30
CA LEU A 721 3.80 7.10 19.85
C LEU A 721 4.11 6.67 18.42
N LEU A 722 4.56 5.43 18.26
CA LEU A 722 4.78 4.77 16.97
C LEU A 722 3.50 4.06 16.50
N GLY A 723 3.27 4.04 15.20
CA GLY A 723 2.18 3.26 14.61
C GLY A 723 2.37 2.87 13.15
N ILE A 724 1.77 1.75 12.78
CA ILE A 724 1.68 1.25 11.40
C ILE A 724 0.35 1.70 10.77
N SER A 725 0.41 2.19 9.53
CA SER A 725 -0.76 2.35 8.66
C SER A 725 -0.65 1.42 7.44
N ASN A 726 -1.57 0.46 7.31
CA ASN A 726 -1.74 -0.30 6.07
C ASN A 726 -2.55 0.45 5.00
N THR A 727 -3.13 1.61 5.33
CA THR A 727 -3.86 2.44 4.36
C THR A 727 -2.94 3.09 3.32
N ASP A 728 -1.71 3.42 3.71
CA ASP A 728 -0.64 3.96 2.86
C ASP A 728 0.70 3.19 2.98
N LYS A 729 0.68 2.02 3.65
CA LYS A 729 1.82 1.10 3.89
C LYS A 729 3.03 1.83 4.49
N SER A 730 2.79 2.56 5.58
CA SER A 730 3.75 3.46 6.22
C SER A 730 3.94 3.21 7.72
N VAL A 731 5.14 3.57 8.20
CA VAL A 731 5.52 3.64 9.61
C VAL A 731 5.51 5.12 10.02
N ARG A 732 4.84 5.45 11.12
CA ARG A 732 4.58 6.83 11.55
C ARG A 732 4.96 7.03 13.01
N VAL A 733 5.48 8.22 13.34
CA VAL A 733 5.77 8.67 14.70
C VAL A 733 4.98 9.94 14.98
N TYR A 734 4.31 9.94 16.13
CA TYR A 734 3.62 11.08 16.72
C TYR A 734 4.20 11.39 18.11
N ASP A 735 4.16 12.64 18.54
CA ASP A 735 4.32 12.99 19.96
C ASP A 735 3.05 12.57 20.71
N ALA A 736 3.18 11.79 21.78
CA ALA A 736 2.05 11.29 22.55
C ALA A 736 1.36 12.40 23.38
N GLN A 737 2.11 13.45 23.78
CA GLN A 737 1.58 14.56 24.58
C GLN A 737 0.77 15.54 23.72
N THR A 738 1.37 16.10 22.66
CA THR A 738 0.66 17.07 21.80
C THR A 738 -0.19 16.44 20.70
N GLY A 739 0.06 15.17 20.34
CA GLY A 739 -0.51 14.54 19.15
C GLY A 739 0.06 15.07 17.83
N SER A 740 1.18 15.81 17.87
CA SER A 740 1.82 16.34 16.67
C SER A 740 2.52 15.24 15.85
N PHE A 741 2.53 15.42 14.54
CA PHE A 741 3.21 14.51 13.61
C PHE A 741 4.72 14.79 13.64
N LEU A 742 5.53 13.78 13.97
CA LEU A 742 7.00 13.90 14.03
C LEU A 742 7.68 13.34 12.78
N GLY A 743 7.15 12.26 12.19
CA GLY A 743 7.70 11.67 10.98
C GLY A 743 6.88 10.53 10.39
N ARG A 744 7.11 10.24 9.10
CA ARG A 744 6.59 9.07 8.39
C ARG A 744 7.65 8.56 7.43
N GLU A 745 7.82 7.24 7.39
CA GLU A 745 8.61 6.56 6.36
C GLU A 745 7.90 5.33 5.79
N TRP A 746 8.45 4.84 4.69
CA TRP A 746 7.92 3.73 3.89
C TRP A 746 9.06 2.83 3.40
N GLY A 747 8.75 1.55 3.17
CA GLY A 747 9.70 0.59 2.59
C GLY A 747 9.02 -0.72 2.16
N HIS A 748 8.18 -1.28 3.03
CA HIS A 748 7.34 -2.43 2.70
C HIS A 748 6.35 -2.12 1.56
N THR A 749 5.95 -3.17 0.85
CA THR A 749 5.02 -3.09 -0.28
C THR A 749 3.78 -3.92 -0.13
N GLU A 750 3.80 -4.91 0.76
CA GLU A 750 2.58 -5.56 1.24
C GLU A 750 2.05 -4.99 2.56
N ALA A 751 0.99 -5.60 3.09
CA ALA A 751 0.52 -5.28 4.44
C ALA A 751 1.66 -5.52 5.45
N ILE A 752 1.87 -4.53 6.32
CA ILE A 752 2.78 -4.57 7.45
C ILE A 752 1.99 -5.14 8.63
N ASN A 753 2.35 -6.34 9.08
CA ASN A 753 1.53 -7.12 10.01
C ASN A 753 1.96 -6.93 11.47
N GLY A 754 3.20 -6.46 11.72
CA GLY A 754 3.72 -6.26 13.06
C GLY A 754 4.72 -5.13 13.18
N LEU A 755 4.75 -4.53 14.37
CA LEU A 755 5.69 -3.52 14.86
C LEU A 755 6.23 -4.01 16.21
N ALA A 756 7.52 -3.87 16.44
CA ALA A 756 8.16 -4.11 17.73
C ALA A 756 9.16 -2.99 18.07
N LEU A 757 9.22 -2.56 19.34
CA LEU A 757 10.14 -1.53 19.83
C LEU A 757 11.39 -2.16 20.44
N LEU A 758 12.53 -1.92 19.80
CA LEU A 758 13.84 -2.44 20.15
C LEU A 758 14.55 -1.45 21.07
N ASN A 759 14.40 -1.65 22.37
CA ASN A 759 15.11 -0.86 23.37
C ASN A 759 16.58 -1.30 23.42
N THR A 760 17.49 -0.44 22.99
CA THR A 760 18.94 -0.56 23.28
C THR A 760 19.33 0.33 24.45
N ASP A 761 20.43 -0.02 25.13
CA ASP A 761 21.04 0.84 26.15
C ASP A 761 21.60 2.14 25.54
N ASP A 762 21.98 2.11 24.25
CA ASP A 762 22.21 3.30 23.43
C ASP A 762 20.90 4.09 23.22
N CYS A 763 20.94 5.41 23.40
CA CYS A 763 19.79 6.31 23.32
C CYS A 763 18.99 6.29 22.01
N ASP A 764 19.51 5.70 20.92
CA ASP A 764 18.84 5.67 19.63
C ASP A 764 17.72 4.62 19.61
N LEU A 765 16.47 5.09 19.61
CA LEU A 765 15.27 4.26 19.59
C LEU A 765 15.21 3.46 18.28
N LYS A 766 15.26 2.13 18.38
CA LYS A 766 15.15 1.22 17.22
C LYS A 766 13.76 0.59 17.16
N ALA A 767 13.29 0.29 15.95
CA ALA A 767 12.02 -0.39 15.72
C ALA A 767 12.13 -1.42 14.61
N ALA A 768 11.46 -2.56 14.76
CA ALA A 768 11.32 -3.58 13.73
C ALA A 768 9.91 -3.57 13.13
N THR A 769 9.80 -3.65 11.81
CA THR A 769 8.54 -3.90 11.11
C THR A 769 8.65 -5.09 10.16
N VAL A 770 7.55 -5.83 10.03
CA VAL A 770 7.47 -7.05 9.21
C VAL A 770 6.23 -7.03 8.34
N ALA A 771 6.33 -7.57 7.12
CA ALA A 771 5.26 -7.53 6.13
C ALA A 771 5.04 -8.85 5.38
N SER A 772 3.87 -8.98 4.75
CA SER A 772 3.50 -10.16 3.95
C SER A 772 4.33 -10.33 2.67
N ASP A 773 5.21 -9.39 2.32
CA ASP A 773 6.17 -9.54 1.23
C ASP A 773 7.44 -10.32 1.65
N GLY A 774 7.51 -10.77 2.90
CA GLY A 774 8.61 -11.58 3.43
C GLY A 774 9.82 -10.75 3.87
N THR A 775 9.70 -9.42 3.91
CA THR A 775 10.76 -8.52 4.36
C THR A 775 10.59 -8.10 5.81
N LEU A 776 11.73 -7.97 6.48
CA LEU A 776 11.89 -7.40 7.82
C LEU A 776 12.74 -6.13 7.70
N MET A 777 12.26 -5.02 8.25
CA MET A 777 12.92 -3.71 8.19
C MET A 777 13.21 -3.19 9.59
N LEU A 778 14.45 -2.77 9.81
CA LEU A 778 14.92 -2.19 11.07
C LEU A 778 15.15 -0.69 10.90
N TRP A 779 14.51 0.10 11.74
CA TRP A 779 14.49 1.56 11.69
C TRP A 779 15.17 2.17 12.92
N SER A 780 15.89 3.28 12.71
CA SER A 780 16.25 4.24 13.77
C SER A 780 15.15 5.29 13.88
N VAL A 781 15.00 5.92 15.05
CA VAL A 781 14.14 7.09 15.28
C VAL A 781 14.92 8.16 16.05
N ASP A 782 15.84 8.79 15.34
CA ASP A 782 16.87 9.67 15.90
C ASP A 782 16.25 10.88 16.65
N THR A 783 16.78 11.23 17.83
CA THR A 783 16.60 12.58 18.39
C THR A 783 17.72 13.49 17.88
N GLN A 784 17.38 14.54 17.12
CA GLN A 784 18.29 15.68 16.99
C GLN A 784 18.18 16.57 18.24
N ASP A 785 18.69 16.06 19.35
CA ASP A 785 19.05 16.89 20.50
C ASP A 785 20.25 17.77 20.12
N GLY A 786 20.22 19.04 20.53
CA GLY A 786 21.09 20.10 20.01
C GLY A 786 22.56 20.07 20.46
N SER A 787 23.19 18.89 20.60
CA SER A 787 24.60 18.73 20.98
C SER A 787 25.41 18.06 19.87
N ALA A 788 26.37 18.79 19.31
CA ALA A 788 27.31 18.24 18.34
C ALA A 788 28.37 17.36 19.04
N SER A 789 28.15 16.05 19.12
CA SER A 789 29.16 15.10 19.59
C SER A 789 30.32 14.98 18.58
N SER A 790 31.54 15.25 19.03
CA SER A 790 32.71 15.32 18.16
C SER A 790 33.30 13.94 17.82
N THR A 791 33.18 13.51 16.56
CA THR A 791 34.07 12.48 15.99
C THR A 791 35.07 13.12 15.03
N SER A 792 36.35 12.95 15.33
CA SER A 792 37.47 13.65 14.69
C SER A 792 37.65 13.34 13.20
N ARG A 793 37.84 14.39 12.39
CA ARG A 793 38.57 14.32 11.12
C ARG A 793 39.46 15.56 10.96
N ASP A 794 40.68 15.34 10.47
CA ASP A 794 41.71 16.38 10.31
C ASP A 794 41.32 17.49 9.33
N SER A 795 41.89 18.66 9.57
CA SER A 795 41.69 19.86 8.76
C SER A 795 42.65 19.90 7.56
N SER A 796 42.10 19.76 6.35
CA SER A 796 42.74 20.23 5.12
C SER A 796 42.19 21.63 4.74
N PRO A 797 43.04 22.62 4.38
CA PRO A 797 42.61 24.02 4.33
C PRO A 797 41.68 24.33 3.15
N PRO A 798 40.67 25.19 3.33
CA PRO A 798 39.82 25.67 2.23
C PRO A 798 40.59 26.64 1.33
N LYS A 799 40.38 26.54 0.01
CA LYS A 799 40.83 27.57 -0.93
C LYS A 799 40.00 28.84 -0.76
N GLU A 800 40.66 29.99 -0.73
CA GLU A 800 39.98 31.28 -0.68
C GLU A 800 39.21 31.57 -1.97
N SER A 801 38.02 32.15 -1.82
CA SER A 801 37.30 32.82 -2.90
C SER A 801 36.73 34.13 -2.36
N GLY A 802 37.14 35.25 -2.96
CA GLY A 802 37.08 36.57 -2.32
C GLY A 802 35.67 37.10 -2.00
N ALA A 803 35.58 37.89 -0.93
CA ALA A 803 34.31 38.43 -0.39
C ALA A 803 33.59 39.48 -1.26
N ALA A 804 34.08 39.77 -2.48
CA ALA A 804 33.62 40.87 -3.32
C ALA A 804 32.26 40.65 -4.03
N SER A 805 31.71 39.43 -4.02
CA SER A 805 30.45 39.09 -4.69
C SER A 805 29.21 39.08 -3.80
N ARG A 806 29.36 39.37 -2.49
CA ARG A 806 28.22 39.41 -1.55
C ARG A 806 27.51 40.78 -1.61
N PRO A 807 26.19 40.85 -1.86
CA PRO A 807 25.47 42.12 -1.83
C PRO A 807 25.43 42.69 -0.40
N PRO A 808 25.43 44.03 -0.22
CA PRO A 808 25.48 44.65 1.09
C PRO A 808 24.19 44.42 1.88
N LEU A 809 24.31 43.81 3.06
CA LEU A 809 23.19 43.58 3.97
C LEU A 809 22.70 44.90 4.58
N ARG A 810 21.49 45.34 4.22
CA ARG A 810 20.80 46.46 4.86
C ARG A 810 19.45 46.00 5.42
N ARG A 811 19.39 45.79 6.73
CA ARG A 811 18.14 45.58 7.48
C ARG A 811 17.73 46.90 8.14
N VAL A 812 16.59 47.46 7.73
CA VAL A 812 15.96 48.61 8.40
C VAL A 812 14.81 48.08 9.24
N LEU A 813 14.87 48.26 10.56
CA LEU A 813 13.80 47.85 11.46
C LEU A 813 12.57 48.73 11.25
N SER A 814 11.39 48.12 11.30
CA SER A 814 10.12 48.83 11.25
C SER A 814 9.90 49.67 12.51
N LYS A 815 9.02 50.67 12.41
CA LYS A 815 8.61 51.51 13.55
C LYS A 815 7.85 50.73 14.63
N ALA A 816 7.40 49.51 14.34
CA ALA A 816 6.81 48.59 15.32
C ALA A 816 7.89 47.82 16.08
N GLU A 817 8.85 47.19 15.39
CA GLU A 817 10.00 46.51 16.03
C GLU A 817 10.77 47.48 16.95
N LEU A 818 10.99 48.73 16.53
CA LEU A 818 11.65 49.75 17.36
C LEU A 818 10.85 50.18 18.61
N ALA A 819 9.53 49.92 18.67
CA ALA A 819 8.71 50.23 19.84
C ALA A 819 8.83 49.16 20.95
N GLU A 820 9.14 47.90 20.59
CA GLU A 820 9.26 46.80 21.56
C GLU A 820 10.50 46.93 22.47
N TYR A 821 11.54 47.63 21.99
CA TYR A 821 12.76 47.92 22.76
C TYR A 821 12.59 49.09 23.75
N GLN A 822 11.46 49.81 23.77
CA GLN A 822 11.21 50.91 24.71
C GLN A 822 10.41 50.45 25.95
N LYS A 823 11.14 50.03 27.00
CA LYS A 823 10.63 49.97 28.39
C LYS A 823 11.33 51.04 29.24
N PRO A 824 10.60 51.67 30.17
CA PRO A 824 11.11 51.64 31.55
C PRO A 824 10.02 51.51 32.65
N THR A 825 10.40 50.77 33.69
CA THR A 825 10.11 50.93 35.14
C THR A 825 8.74 51.40 35.69
N VAL A 826 8.12 50.51 36.49
CA VAL A 826 7.65 50.70 37.89
C VAL A 826 6.99 52.03 38.31
N ALA A 827 5.70 51.99 38.73
CA ALA A 827 5.18 52.46 40.04
C ALA A 827 3.68 52.89 40.04
N SER A 828 2.97 52.53 41.13
CA SER A 828 1.87 53.24 41.79
C SER A 828 0.56 53.66 41.07
N ALA A 829 -0.56 53.09 41.57
CA ALA A 829 -1.88 53.69 41.86
C ALA A 829 -2.61 54.66 40.88
N GLY A 830 -3.94 54.48 40.75
CA GLY A 830 -4.83 55.59 40.36
C GLY A 830 -6.14 55.20 39.66
N ARG A 831 -7.29 55.50 40.28
CA ARG A 831 -8.62 55.43 39.64
C ARG A 831 -8.80 56.57 38.61
N ARG A 832 -9.42 56.31 37.44
CA ARG A 832 -10.65 57.00 36.94
C ARG A 832 -11.06 56.61 35.50
N SER A 833 -12.26 57.06 35.11
CA SER A 833 -13.03 56.73 33.89
C SER A 833 -12.76 57.66 32.68
N PRO A 834 -13.10 57.24 31.44
CA PRO A 834 -12.81 58.00 30.21
C PRO A 834 -13.96 58.91 29.70
N PRO A 835 -13.66 59.93 28.87
CA PRO A 835 -14.63 60.68 28.05
C PRO A 835 -14.59 60.32 26.54
N ARG A 836 -15.46 60.97 25.74
CA ARG A 836 -15.71 60.70 24.29
C ARG A 836 -15.66 61.98 23.45
N THR A 837 -15.38 61.89 22.16
CA THR A 837 -15.83 62.85 21.10
C THR A 837 -16.20 62.13 19.79
N LEU A 838 -16.86 62.80 18.83
CA LEU A 838 -17.52 62.20 17.65
C LEU A 838 -17.67 63.15 16.43
N THR A 839 -17.97 62.56 15.26
CA THR A 839 -18.65 63.08 14.02
C THR A 839 -17.73 63.47 12.83
N ARG A 840 -18.15 63.51 11.54
CA ARG A 840 -19.45 63.93 10.96
C ARG A 840 -19.69 63.66 9.41
N ARG A 841 -20.86 63.09 9.02
CA ARG A 841 -21.64 63.22 7.72
C ARG A 841 -21.01 62.73 6.36
N THR A 842 -21.66 62.54 5.17
CA THR A 842 -23.05 62.60 4.56
C THR A 842 -23.07 61.81 3.19
N SER A 843 -24.05 60.98 2.75
CA SER A 843 -25.38 61.16 2.04
C SER A 843 -25.34 61.60 0.54
N ARG A 844 -26.29 61.37 -0.42
CA ARG A 844 -27.75 60.98 -0.44
C ARG A 844 -28.31 60.74 -1.91
N GLN A 845 -29.60 60.31 -2.07
CA GLN A 845 -30.58 60.52 -3.22
C GLN A 845 -30.56 59.59 -4.48
N PHE A 846 -31.64 59.23 -5.23
CA PHE A 846 -33.16 59.35 -5.24
C PHE A 846 -33.79 58.57 -6.47
N LEU A 847 -35.10 58.30 -6.76
CA LEU A 847 -36.41 58.11 -6.03
C LEU A 847 -37.60 57.58 -6.95
N THR A 848 -38.43 56.60 -6.50
CA THR A 848 -39.88 56.29 -6.88
C THR A 848 -40.28 55.99 -8.37
N THR A 849 -41.51 55.65 -8.86
CA THR A 849 -42.98 55.58 -8.43
C THR A 849 -43.76 54.55 -9.35
N PRO A 850 -45.10 54.55 -9.69
CA PRO A 850 -46.42 54.68 -8.98
C PRO A 850 -47.62 53.69 -9.36
N THR A 851 -48.42 53.16 -8.39
CA THR A 851 -49.92 52.97 -8.43
C THR A 851 -50.59 51.92 -9.43
N ILE A 852 -51.91 51.51 -9.51
CA ILE A 852 -53.22 51.66 -8.76
C ILE A 852 -54.35 50.59 -9.11
N LYS A 853 -55.23 50.20 -8.12
CA LYS A 853 -56.71 49.78 -8.08
C LYS A 853 -57.37 48.69 -9.02
N THR A 854 -57.99 47.55 -8.57
CA THR A 854 -59.30 47.18 -7.85
C THR A 854 -60.57 47.01 -8.77
N PRO A 855 -61.65 46.19 -8.48
CA PRO A 855 -62.21 45.65 -7.21
C PRO A 855 -62.64 44.13 -7.20
N GLN A 856 -63.78 43.73 -6.58
CA GLN A 856 -64.22 42.35 -6.15
C GLN A 856 -65.65 41.99 -6.68
N SER A 857 -66.39 40.86 -6.45
CA SER A 857 -66.37 39.64 -5.56
C SER A 857 -67.06 38.42 -6.30
N GLN A 858 -67.80 37.38 -5.82
CA GLN A 858 -68.45 36.91 -4.56
C GLN A 858 -68.98 35.42 -4.67
N ILE A 859 -69.27 34.70 -3.55
CA ILE A 859 -70.30 33.60 -3.37
C ILE A 859 -70.17 32.22 -4.13
N SER A 860 -70.77 31.05 -3.75
CA SER A 860 -70.89 30.28 -2.46
C SER A 860 -71.46 28.82 -2.59
N ALA A 861 -71.15 27.92 -1.63
CA ALA A 861 -71.93 26.75 -1.08
C ALA A 861 -72.08 25.33 -1.76
N SER A 862 -71.55 24.29 -1.05
CA SER A 862 -72.03 22.91 -0.70
C SER A 862 -72.58 21.82 -1.70
N GLU A 863 -71.88 20.66 -1.74
CA GLU A 863 -72.31 19.22 -1.61
C GLU A 863 -73.45 18.57 -2.45
N PRO A 864 -73.55 17.19 -2.58
CA PRO A 864 -72.54 16.11 -2.63
C PRO A 864 -72.87 14.97 -3.68
N ILE A 865 -72.26 13.76 -3.55
CA ILE A 865 -72.75 12.40 -3.95
C ILE A 865 -72.56 11.83 -5.41
N ILE A 866 -71.79 10.71 -5.48
CA ILE A 866 -71.93 9.40 -6.23
C ILE A 866 -71.93 9.28 -7.80
N GLU A 867 -70.97 8.45 -8.26
CA GLU A 867 -70.91 7.44 -9.38
C GLU A 867 -71.39 7.62 -10.85
N THR A 868 -70.41 7.37 -11.75
CA THR A 868 -70.45 6.51 -12.98
C THR A 868 -71.08 6.92 -14.33
N THR A 869 -70.19 7.00 -15.35
CA THR A 869 -70.37 6.50 -16.74
C THR A 869 -71.31 7.30 -17.71
N PRO A 870 -71.43 6.95 -19.03
CA PRO A 870 -70.32 7.13 -19.97
C PRO A 870 -70.66 7.72 -21.37
N SER A 871 -69.69 8.46 -21.95
CA SER A 871 -69.35 8.51 -23.39
C SER A 871 -70.22 9.26 -24.44
N ARG A 872 -69.49 9.66 -25.52
CA ARG A 872 -69.87 9.81 -26.95
C ARG A 872 -70.44 11.14 -27.51
N LYS A 873 -69.85 11.49 -28.68
CA LYS A 873 -70.21 12.51 -29.70
C LYS A 873 -69.96 13.99 -29.29
N GLY A 874 -69.60 14.88 -30.22
CA GLY A 874 -69.23 14.67 -31.64
C GLY A 874 -69.12 15.96 -32.47
N GLY A 875 -68.32 15.94 -33.54
CA GLY A 875 -68.03 17.09 -34.43
C GLY A 875 -66.51 17.15 -34.73
N SER A 876 -65.94 16.82 -35.90
CA SER A 876 -66.38 16.80 -37.32
C SER A 876 -66.35 18.19 -37.99
N ILE A 877 -65.86 18.36 -39.22
CA ILE A 877 -65.62 17.37 -40.30
C ILE A 877 -64.64 17.90 -41.39
N ILE A 878 -64.26 17.05 -42.37
CA ILE A 878 -63.51 17.34 -43.63
C ILE A 878 -62.01 17.68 -43.41
N CYS A 879 -61.00 17.12 -44.09
CA CYS A 879 -60.79 16.03 -45.08
C CYS A 879 -59.25 15.81 -45.20
N ARG A 880 -58.58 14.96 -46.00
CA ARG A 880 -58.74 13.81 -46.93
C ARG A 880 -57.31 13.19 -46.99
N ASP A 881 -56.97 11.95 -47.37
CA ASP A 881 -57.59 10.63 -47.54
C ASP A 881 -56.42 9.60 -47.52
N THR A 882 -56.62 8.27 -47.65
CA THR A 882 -55.49 7.30 -47.65
C THR A 882 -55.77 5.97 -48.38
N SER A 883 -54.69 5.31 -48.85
CA SER A 883 -54.65 3.93 -49.42
C SER A 883 -55.30 3.78 -50.83
N PRO A 884 -55.10 2.69 -51.64
CA PRO A 884 -55.06 1.26 -51.26
C PRO A 884 -53.94 0.43 -52.00
N PRO A 885 -54.05 -0.85 -52.48
CA PRO A 885 -53.03 -1.89 -52.17
C PRO A 885 -52.60 -2.86 -53.33
N LEU A 886 -52.05 -4.04 -52.98
CA LEU A 886 -51.99 -5.35 -53.69
C LEU A 886 -50.74 -5.77 -54.54
N SER A 887 -50.63 -7.10 -54.69
CA SER A 887 -49.48 -7.94 -55.11
C SER A 887 -49.27 -8.10 -56.63
N PRO A 888 -48.17 -8.74 -57.13
CA PRO A 888 -48.25 -10.20 -57.42
C PRO A 888 -46.94 -11.08 -57.42
N ARG A 889 -47.17 -12.36 -57.04
CA ARG A 889 -46.55 -13.66 -57.46
C ARG A 889 -45.33 -13.75 -58.42
N ARG A 890 -44.43 -14.72 -58.13
CA ARG A 890 -44.25 -15.97 -58.93
C ARG A 890 -43.61 -17.14 -58.13
N ARG A 891 -43.63 -18.36 -58.69
CA ARG A 891 -43.17 -19.66 -58.12
C ARG A 891 -42.19 -20.37 -59.06
N VAL A 892 -41.41 -21.33 -58.55
CA VAL A 892 -40.97 -22.65 -59.13
C VAL A 892 -39.73 -23.16 -58.34
N LEU A 893 -39.40 -24.46 -58.18
CA LEU A 893 -40.14 -25.65 -57.67
C LEU A 893 -39.11 -26.79 -57.37
N HIS A 894 -39.40 -27.64 -56.37
CA HIS A 894 -38.86 -29.00 -56.08
C HIS A 894 -37.34 -29.40 -56.09
N ARG A 895 -36.86 -29.73 -54.86
CA ARG A 895 -36.35 -31.04 -54.34
C ARG A 895 -35.09 -31.76 -54.95
N PRO A 896 -34.45 -32.70 -54.20
CA PRO A 896 -33.03 -33.06 -54.37
C PRO A 896 -32.74 -34.55 -54.69
N SER A 897 -31.45 -34.90 -54.82
CA SER A 897 -30.90 -36.27 -54.81
C SER A 897 -29.54 -36.37 -54.08
N LEU A 898 -29.11 -37.61 -53.82
CA LEU A 898 -27.88 -38.10 -53.14
C LEU A 898 -27.45 -39.41 -53.86
N PRO A 899 -26.32 -40.11 -53.56
CA PRO A 899 -25.06 -39.77 -52.85
C PRO A 899 -23.79 -40.16 -53.67
N ALA A 900 -22.63 -40.31 -53.01
CA ALA A 900 -21.34 -40.91 -53.48
C ALA A 900 -20.47 -40.03 -54.43
N LEU A 901 -19.14 -40.20 -54.55
CA LEU A 901 -18.18 -41.17 -53.97
C LEU A 901 -16.85 -40.46 -53.56
N ASN A 902 -15.94 -41.16 -52.87
CA ASN A 902 -14.68 -40.63 -52.30
C ASN A 902 -13.61 -40.16 -53.33
N THR A 903 -12.80 -39.17 -52.94
CA THR A 903 -11.32 -39.15 -53.07
C THR A 903 -10.72 -38.01 -52.21
N ALA A 904 -9.42 -38.08 -51.90
CA ALA A 904 -8.78 -37.22 -50.89
C ALA A 904 -8.09 -35.97 -51.45
N SER A 905 -8.05 -34.88 -50.67
CA SER A 905 -6.95 -33.90 -50.67
C SER A 905 -6.96 -33.01 -49.42
N GLN A 906 -5.79 -32.47 -49.05
CA GLN A 906 -5.62 -31.59 -47.88
C GLN A 906 -6.18 -30.18 -48.13
N LYS A 907 -6.71 -29.52 -47.09
CA LYS A 907 -6.70 -28.04 -46.97
C LYS A 907 -6.89 -27.57 -45.52
N LYS A 908 -6.35 -26.39 -45.23
CA LYS A 908 -6.29 -25.76 -43.90
C LYS A 908 -7.67 -25.26 -43.43
N PRO A 909 -7.94 -25.19 -42.11
CA PRO A 909 -9.15 -24.56 -41.59
C PRO A 909 -9.11 -23.02 -41.79
N PRO A 910 -10.20 -22.39 -42.25
CA PRO A 910 -10.27 -20.93 -42.34
C PRO A 910 -10.70 -20.32 -41.00
N GLN A 911 -9.82 -19.52 -40.37
CA GLN A 911 -10.25 -18.56 -39.36
C GLN A 911 -11.05 -17.44 -40.04
N ASN A 912 -12.35 -17.31 -39.73
CA ASN A 912 -13.07 -16.04 -39.66
C ASN A 912 -14.54 -16.25 -39.23
N MET A 913 -14.84 -15.96 -37.96
CA MET A 913 -16.19 -15.63 -37.51
C MET A 913 -16.15 -14.32 -36.74
N LYS A 914 -16.40 -13.22 -37.46
CA LYS A 914 -16.65 -11.91 -36.83
C LYS A 914 -18.00 -12.00 -36.12
N GLY A 915 -18.00 -11.81 -34.80
CA GLY A 915 -19.20 -11.92 -33.96
C GLY A 915 -20.23 -10.82 -34.23
N PHE A 916 -21.04 -10.97 -35.29
CA PHE A 916 -22.22 -10.16 -35.54
C PHE A 916 -23.44 -10.80 -34.87
N GLY A 917 -23.70 -10.40 -33.63
CA GLY A 917 -24.88 -10.79 -32.86
C GLY A 917 -24.90 -10.09 -31.50
N SER A 918 -26.10 -9.78 -30.99
CA SER A 918 -26.21 -9.32 -29.60
C SER A 918 -25.95 -10.48 -28.64
N LEU A 919 -25.58 -10.17 -27.39
CA LEU A 919 -25.41 -11.20 -26.36
C LEU A 919 -26.67 -12.08 -26.23
N ASN A 920 -27.86 -11.49 -26.36
CA ASN A 920 -29.13 -12.22 -26.31
C ASN A 920 -29.25 -13.25 -27.45
N MET A 921 -28.80 -12.92 -28.67
CA MET A 921 -28.77 -13.88 -29.79
C MET A 921 -27.77 -15.01 -29.53
N ALA A 922 -26.60 -14.70 -28.99
CA ALA A 922 -25.61 -15.71 -28.61
C ALA A 922 -26.13 -16.65 -27.49
N THR A 923 -26.79 -16.09 -26.47
CA THR A 923 -27.47 -16.85 -25.41
C THR A 923 -28.59 -17.72 -25.98
N GLU A 924 -29.40 -17.22 -26.91
CA GLU A 924 -30.45 -18.02 -27.54
C GLU A 924 -29.87 -19.14 -28.41
N GLN A 925 -28.80 -18.88 -29.16
CA GLN A 925 -28.09 -19.88 -29.95
C GLN A 925 -27.49 -20.98 -29.07
N ALA A 926 -26.88 -20.64 -27.94
CA ALA A 926 -26.41 -21.60 -26.94
C ALA A 926 -27.57 -22.41 -26.31
N CYS A 927 -28.70 -21.77 -26.01
CA CYS A 927 -29.90 -22.48 -25.54
C CYS A 927 -30.43 -23.47 -26.60
N ARG A 928 -30.39 -23.11 -27.88
CA ARG A 928 -30.82 -23.96 -29.01
C ARG A 928 -29.86 -25.15 -29.20
N THR A 929 -28.54 -24.94 -29.16
CA THR A 929 -27.55 -26.02 -29.31
C THR A 929 -27.58 -26.99 -28.13
N LEU A 930 -27.66 -26.51 -26.88
CA LEU A 930 -27.77 -27.37 -25.70
C LEU A 930 -29.07 -28.20 -25.71
N ARG A 931 -30.19 -27.64 -26.17
CA ARG A 931 -31.45 -28.39 -26.36
C ARG A 931 -31.34 -29.45 -27.47
N ALA A 932 -30.59 -29.18 -28.54
CA ALA A 932 -30.33 -30.16 -29.59
C ALA A 932 -29.37 -31.28 -29.11
N TYR A 933 -28.34 -30.93 -28.35
CA TYR A 933 -27.40 -31.90 -27.78
C TYR A 933 -28.07 -32.82 -26.77
N ARG A 934 -28.93 -32.30 -25.88
CA ARG A 934 -29.76 -33.12 -24.97
C ARG A 934 -30.67 -34.11 -25.70
N LYS A 935 -31.11 -33.81 -26.93
CA LYS A 935 -31.85 -34.77 -27.78
C LYS A 935 -30.95 -35.84 -28.41
N LYS A 936 -29.66 -35.55 -28.63
CA LYS A 936 -28.67 -36.54 -29.09
C LYS A 936 -28.20 -37.47 -27.96
N LEU A 937 -28.05 -36.96 -26.74
CA LEU A 937 -27.77 -37.76 -25.53
C LEU A 937 -28.86 -38.81 -25.23
N ALA A 938 -30.05 -38.68 -25.82
CA ALA A 938 -31.12 -39.68 -25.74
C ALA A 938 -31.05 -40.77 -26.83
N SER A 939 -30.01 -40.78 -27.67
CA SER A 939 -29.74 -41.83 -28.65
C SER A 939 -28.58 -42.72 -28.19
N THR A 940 -28.59 -43.99 -28.59
CA THR A 940 -27.63 -45.02 -28.15
C THR A 940 -26.31 -45.00 -28.93
N GLU A 941 -25.84 -43.81 -29.34
CA GLU A 941 -24.51 -43.66 -29.98
C GLU A 941 -23.41 -43.65 -28.90
N PRO A 942 -22.32 -44.43 -29.04
CA PRO A 942 -21.23 -44.43 -28.07
C PRO A 942 -20.43 -43.12 -28.14
N ILE A 943 -20.22 -42.47 -26.99
CA ILE A 943 -19.48 -41.20 -26.87
C ILE A 943 -18.13 -41.46 -26.18
N ASN A 944 -17.05 -40.84 -26.66
CA ASN A 944 -15.73 -40.95 -26.05
C ASN A 944 -15.68 -40.22 -24.70
N GLN A 945 -15.29 -40.91 -23.63
CA GLN A 945 -15.32 -40.38 -22.27
C GLN A 945 -14.51 -39.08 -22.10
N ALA A 946 -13.31 -39.00 -22.69
CA ALA A 946 -12.49 -37.78 -22.63
C ALA A 946 -13.20 -36.53 -23.20
N THR A 947 -14.07 -36.72 -24.22
CA THR A 947 -14.86 -35.62 -24.81
C THR A 947 -16.11 -35.25 -24.00
N LEU A 948 -16.52 -36.09 -23.05
CA LEU A 948 -17.53 -35.74 -22.04
C LEU A 948 -16.91 -34.97 -20.88
N GLU A 949 -15.68 -35.32 -20.48
CA GLU A 949 -14.93 -34.64 -19.41
C GLU A 949 -14.56 -33.20 -19.83
N GLU A 950 -14.06 -32.99 -21.06
CA GLU A 950 -13.81 -31.66 -21.64
C GLU A 950 -15.11 -30.81 -21.70
N LEU A 951 -16.23 -31.43 -22.08
CA LEU A 951 -17.52 -30.74 -22.16
C LEU A 951 -18.07 -30.36 -20.77
N ASP A 952 -17.92 -31.21 -19.75
CA ASP A 952 -18.34 -30.90 -18.39
C ASP A 952 -17.48 -29.77 -17.79
N GLN A 953 -16.17 -29.76 -18.07
CA GLN A 953 -15.27 -28.68 -17.66
C GLN A 953 -15.72 -27.31 -18.22
N GLU A 954 -15.99 -27.22 -19.53
CA GLU A 954 -16.53 -26.00 -20.16
C GLU A 954 -17.92 -25.60 -19.65
N LEU A 955 -18.78 -26.58 -19.33
CA LEU A 955 -20.08 -26.31 -18.72
C LEU A 955 -19.94 -25.76 -17.28
N ARG A 956 -19.00 -26.26 -16.47
CA ARG A 956 -18.69 -25.70 -15.14
C ARG A 956 -18.14 -24.28 -15.25
N LEU A 957 -17.22 -24.01 -16.17
CA LEU A 957 -16.66 -22.68 -16.40
C LEU A 957 -17.73 -21.67 -16.84
N THR A 958 -18.61 -22.05 -17.76
CA THR A 958 -19.72 -21.18 -18.21
C THR A 958 -20.78 -20.96 -17.14
N VAL A 959 -21.09 -21.95 -16.29
CA VAL A 959 -21.97 -21.78 -15.11
C VAL A 959 -21.34 -20.81 -14.09
N SER A 960 -20.03 -20.92 -13.82
CA SER A 960 -19.31 -19.98 -12.95
C SER A 960 -19.36 -18.55 -13.49
N ALA A 961 -19.15 -18.36 -14.79
CA ALA A 961 -19.25 -17.05 -15.44
C ALA A 961 -20.67 -16.45 -15.38
N LEU A 962 -21.71 -17.28 -15.53
CA LEU A 962 -23.11 -16.88 -15.37
C LEU A 962 -23.45 -16.49 -13.92
N SER A 963 -23.00 -17.27 -12.94
CA SER A 963 -23.19 -16.97 -11.51
C SER A 963 -22.55 -15.63 -11.13
N ASN A 964 -21.27 -15.42 -11.49
CA ASN A 964 -20.55 -14.16 -11.29
C ASN A 964 -21.26 -12.96 -11.93
N ARG A 965 -21.88 -13.14 -13.11
CA ARG A 965 -22.66 -12.09 -13.77
C ARG A 965 -23.99 -11.82 -13.04
N ALA A 966 -24.67 -12.85 -12.57
CA ALA A 966 -25.92 -12.73 -11.81
C ALA A 966 -25.70 -11.99 -10.48
N ILE A 967 -24.64 -12.32 -9.74
CA ILE A 967 -24.23 -11.64 -8.49
C ILE A 967 -24.01 -10.14 -8.75
N ARG A 968 -23.22 -9.79 -9.78
CA ARG A 968 -22.98 -8.38 -10.15
C ARG A 968 -24.28 -7.64 -10.52
N SER A 969 -25.23 -8.32 -11.19
CA SER A 969 -26.52 -7.69 -11.53
C SER A 969 -27.45 -7.48 -10.32
N LYS A 970 -27.42 -8.37 -9.32
CA LYS A 970 -28.16 -8.16 -8.07
C LYS A 970 -27.59 -6.99 -7.26
N ALA A 971 -26.28 -6.99 -7.03
CA ALA A 971 -25.60 -5.93 -6.29
C ALA A 971 -25.82 -4.53 -6.92
N MET A 972 -25.83 -4.45 -8.26
CA MET A 972 -26.12 -3.18 -8.95
C MET A 972 -27.56 -2.71 -8.71
N ASN A 973 -28.54 -3.61 -8.77
CA ASN A 973 -29.94 -3.27 -8.50
C ASN A 973 -30.18 -2.90 -7.02
N GLU A 974 -29.55 -3.58 -6.07
CA GLU A 974 -29.62 -3.24 -4.65
C GLU A 974 -29.02 -1.85 -4.38
N SER A 975 -27.87 -1.52 -5.00
CA SER A 975 -27.25 -0.20 -4.87
C SER A 975 -28.08 0.95 -5.49
N MET A 976 -28.90 0.65 -6.50
CA MET A 976 -29.85 1.61 -7.06
C MET A 976 -31.11 1.75 -6.21
N LEU A 977 -31.58 0.67 -5.58
CA LEU A 977 -32.69 0.74 -4.62
C LEU A 977 -32.32 1.50 -3.36
N SER A 978 -31.12 1.28 -2.80
CA SER A 978 -30.64 2.01 -1.62
C SER A 978 -30.51 3.50 -1.92
N GLY A 979 -29.90 3.87 -3.06
CA GLY A 979 -29.79 5.26 -3.48
C GLY A 979 -31.16 5.96 -3.66
N LEU A 980 -32.16 5.26 -4.20
CA LEU A 980 -33.53 5.79 -4.28
C LEU A 980 -34.20 5.92 -2.90
N LEU A 981 -33.99 4.96 -2.01
CA LEU A 981 -34.53 4.99 -0.64
C LEU A 981 -33.91 6.13 0.18
N ASP A 982 -32.62 6.36 0.04
CA ASP A 982 -31.91 7.48 0.68
C ASP A 982 -32.46 8.82 0.16
N GLU A 983 -32.59 9.02 -1.17
CA GLU A 983 -33.16 10.23 -1.76
C GLU A 983 -34.62 10.49 -1.31
N TYR A 984 -35.44 9.44 -1.23
CA TYR A 984 -36.80 9.55 -0.70
C TYR A 984 -36.81 9.85 0.81
N SER A 985 -35.85 9.34 1.58
CA SER A 985 -35.76 9.57 3.03
C SER A 985 -35.36 11.02 3.36
N GLU A 986 -34.35 11.58 2.68
CA GLU A 986 -33.94 12.99 2.84
C GLU A 986 -35.10 13.92 2.49
N ARG A 987 -35.84 13.61 1.42
CA ARG A 987 -37.00 14.37 0.98
C ARG A 987 -38.16 14.31 1.98
N LEU A 988 -38.35 13.17 2.65
CA LEU A 988 -39.33 13.01 3.73
C LEU A 988 -38.94 13.81 4.99
N VAL A 989 -37.67 13.75 5.39
CA VAL A 989 -37.14 14.55 6.53
C VAL A 989 -37.26 16.04 6.25
N SER A 990 -36.90 16.50 5.05
CA SER A 990 -37.03 17.89 4.63
C SER A 990 -38.48 18.40 4.71
N MET A 991 -39.45 17.62 4.22
CA MET A 991 -40.88 17.96 4.38
C MET A 991 -41.35 17.91 5.84
N LEU A 992 -40.76 17.06 6.68
CA LEU A 992 -41.09 16.99 8.10
C LEU A 992 -40.60 18.24 8.85
N ASP A 993 -39.37 18.68 8.59
CA ASP A 993 -38.78 19.90 9.15
C ASP A 993 -39.53 21.16 8.67
N GLU A 994 -39.88 21.24 7.39
CA GLU A 994 -40.70 22.34 6.85
C GLU A 994 -42.08 22.39 7.52
N LYS A 995 -42.72 21.23 7.73
CA LYS A 995 -44.02 21.13 8.40
C LYS A 995 -43.93 21.45 9.91
N LEU A 996 -42.88 21.01 10.60
CA LEU A 996 -42.59 21.36 11.98
C LEU A 996 -42.41 22.88 12.13
N ARG A 997 -41.62 23.48 11.25
CA ARG A 997 -41.35 24.93 11.19
C ARG A 997 -42.59 25.78 10.92
N LEU A 998 -43.58 25.24 10.21
CA LEU A 998 -44.89 25.89 9.99
C LEU A 998 -45.89 25.65 11.14
N SER A 999 -45.74 24.56 11.90
CA SER A 999 -46.68 24.18 12.97
C SER A 999 -46.47 24.90 14.31
N PHE A 1000 -45.33 25.58 14.51
CA PHE A 1000 -45.02 26.37 15.71
C PHE A 1000 -44.86 27.88 15.42
N PRO A 1001 -45.97 28.64 15.29
CA PRO A 1001 -45.90 30.10 15.28
C PRO A 1001 -45.52 30.61 16.68
N GLN A 1002 -44.29 31.13 16.82
CA GLN A 1002 -43.84 31.76 18.07
C GLN A 1002 -44.74 32.96 18.40
N ARG A 1003 -45.58 32.83 19.44
CA ARG A 1003 -46.17 33.99 20.11
C ARG A 1003 -45.12 34.62 21.02
N SER A 1004 -45.02 35.95 20.96
CA SER A 1004 -44.12 36.76 21.77
C SER A 1004 -44.54 36.78 23.25
N ASP A 1005 -43.56 36.75 24.15
CA ASP A 1005 -43.77 36.94 25.59
C ASP A 1005 -44.41 38.30 25.92
N GLY A 1006 -45.18 38.31 27.02
CA GLY A 1006 -45.71 39.50 27.69
C GLY A 1006 -45.56 39.34 29.21
N SER A 1007 -45.27 40.42 29.93
CA SER A 1007 -44.52 40.37 31.19
C SER A 1007 -45.28 40.83 32.46
N GLN A 1008 -44.93 40.17 33.57
CA GLN A 1008 -44.89 40.66 34.97
C GLN A 1008 -46.18 40.90 35.79
N ASP A 1009 -46.05 40.51 37.07
CA ASP A 1009 -46.55 41.07 38.33
C ASP A 1009 -48.03 41.53 38.42
N SER A 1010 -48.88 40.97 39.28
CA SER A 1010 -48.77 41.11 40.75
C SER A 1010 -49.99 40.55 41.51
N GLY A 1011 -49.82 40.20 42.80
CA GLY A 1011 -50.82 40.44 43.86
C GLY A 1011 -51.94 39.41 44.18
N PHE A 1012 -52.15 39.23 45.51
CA PHE A 1012 -53.40 38.89 46.23
C PHE A 1012 -54.08 37.49 46.15
N LEU A 1013 -53.99 36.80 47.30
CA LEU A 1013 -55.03 36.11 48.10
C LEU A 1013 -56.09 35.13 47.49
N SER A 1014 -56.33 34.07 48.28
CA SER A 1014 -57.63 33.47 48.70
C SER A 1014 -58.03 32.03 48.26
N SER A 1015 -58.38 31.25 49.31
CA SER A 1015 -59.43 30.20 49.45
C SER A 1015 -59.65 29.04 48.44
N GLU A 1016 -59.45 27.82 48.97
CA GLU A 1016 -60.40 26.68 49.07
C GLU A 1016 -60.78 25.78 47.86
N ASP A 1017 -60.95 24.47 48.19
CA ASP A 1017 -61.87 23.43 47.65
C ASP A 1017 -61.94 23.09 46.14
N SER A 1018 -61.79 21.85 45.65
CA SER A 1018 -62.38 20.60 46.18
C SER A 1018 -62.09 19.31 45.34
N VAL A 1019 -62.02 18.16 46.04
CA VAL A 1019 -62.63 16.83 45.74
C VAL A 1019 -62.25 15.95 44.49
N ARG A 1020 -62.10 14.63 44.75
CA ARG A 1020 -61.90 13.47 43.83
C ARG A 1020 -63.22 12.87 43.30
N PRO A 1021 -63.19 12.05 42.22
CA PRO A 1021 -63.27 10.56 42.37
C PRO A 1021 -62.01 9.85 41.78
N ARG A 1022 -61.55 8.63 42.15
CA ARG A 1022 -62.14 7.28 42.43
C ARG A 1022 -62.62 6.53 41.16
N THR A 1023 -62.47 5.20 40.95
CA THR A 1023 -61.68 4.06 41.54
C THR A 1023 -61.86 2.80 40.64
N SER A 1024 -61.00 1.76 40.76
CA SER A 1024 -61.29 0.30 40.56
C SER A 1024 -61.77 -0.18 39.15
N SER A 1025 -61.79 -1.46 38.71
CA SER A 1025 -61.17 -2.79 39.02
C SER A 1025 -61.61 -3.77 37.89
N GLY A 1026 -61.09 -4.97 37.63
CA GLY A 1026 -59.98 -5.74 38.21
C GLY A 1026 -59.87 -7.17 37.60
N GLU A 1027 -58.72 -7.81 37.81
CA GLU A 1027 -58.46 -9.26 38.02
C GLU A 1027 -59.05 -10.40 37.14
N THR A 1028 -58.15 -10.98 36.32
CA THR A 1028 -57.78 -12.43 36.24
C THR A 1028 -58.66 -13.53 35.58
N SER A 1029 -57.92 -14.53 35.05
CA SER A 1029 -58.28 -15.95 34.83
C SER A 1029 -59.10 -16.31 33.57
N SER A 1030 -59.02 -17.54 33.00
CA SER A 1030 -57.89 -18.51 32.89
C SER A 1030 -58.23 -19.68 31.93
N THR A 1031 -57.19 -20.43 31.52
CA THR A 1031 -57.23 -21.83 30.98
C THR A 1031 -57.76 -22.12 29.56
N LEU A 1032 -57.35 -23.31 29.09
CA LEU A 1032 -57.71 -24.06 27.88
C LEU A 1032 -57.08 -23.56 26.56
N ARG A 1033 -56.39 -24.42 25.78
CA ARG A 1033 -56.26 -25.89 25.88
C ARG A 1033 -54.90 -26.40 25.42
#